data_AF-A0A2N2PTP8-F1
#
_entry.id   AF-A0A2N2PTP8-F1
#
_cell.length_a   1.000
_cell.length_b   1.000
_cell.length_c   1.000
_cell.angle_alpha   90.00
_cell.angle_beta   90.00
_cell.angle_gamma   90.00
#
_symmetry.space_group_name_H-M   'P 1'
#
loop_
_entity.id
_entity.type
_entity.pdbx_description
1 polymer ?
#
loop_
_entity_poly.entity_id
_entity_poly.type
_entity_poly.pdbx_seq_one_letter_code
_entity_poly.pdbx_strand_id
1 'polypeptide(L)'
;MTTTIRLSIAEGAEPQSVNLMLAFAAPDDRNLPLCAPALLETGAGDTVNLGVVCGPTPATWRADRQMLLATRPHAGAGPFDARLHWGETTVEATLDRARAAAAAPVALPELPLFGVKQISTDRPLERVAKVRISGLMPGQQIRLDGGAGQVHLLPGATGPEQAAEWALAYPKPGAYVVALDLLDADGFWLATLAETPLEIAPPIEVPPEGQAQPQIATAAATLMAAAAGSRPWLPYRYARPAWGWSRTYTTPGGSQVSRVVGAGACLSIRAETLVGDALWYQTGSGDWIAASAVNLMTPSELRGVTLGEPAPPPPPPPPPPPGSRTGVVTASALNVRARPGVSADNPPIAQIHAGDEITIYEEQIVAGATWYRIGDARWVHSGYVRLTGAPTPAPTPPPAPPPPADVRHGVVTATVLNVRGQPGVRADNPPVAQLRAGDAVTIYEETTYGGATWYRIGDARWAHGDWIRLVEEAARAVRNVAAATAAAAQAADRISLPVGWVVTSALNVRARPGVSDDNPPIDQVKHNQALSILETQVVWGSKWHRIGQDRWVEGGWVGVARARPRPSNIGPEARWVGVCLQEQTAVAYEGDRPVYTMLVASGLSGTPTVQGIFRTWLRLPTGKMAGGNPAYGSYYYLEDVTWTCYFYSGYSLHTAYWHDAFGRPRSHGCVNLSPYDAWWIYEWSAAGGPNSPMVYVYWA
;
A
#
# COMPACT_ATOMS: atom_id res chain seq x y z
N MET A 1 -12.19 -5.70 28.13
CA MET A 1 -13.54 -5.13 28.20
C MET A 1 -13.91 -4.74 26.78
N THR A 2 -15.11 -5.08 26.35
CA THR A 2 -15.59 -4.93 24.97
C THR A 2 -16.01 -3.48 24.72
N THR A 3 -15.71 -2.95 23.54
CA THR A 3 -16.23 -1.65 23.09
C THR A 3 -17.76 -1.65 23.17
N THR A 4 -18.35 -0.74 23.94
CA THR A 4 -19.82 -0.61 24.05
C THR A 4 -20.37 0.12 22.82
N ILE A 5 -21.42 -0.44 22.23
CA ILE A 5 -22.08 0.11 21.04
C ILE A 5 -23.56 0.36 21.29
N ARG A 6 -24.14 1.30 20.53
CA ARG A 6 -25.57 1.61 20.53
C ARG A 6 -26.04 1.76 19.08
N LEU A 7 -27.08 1.04 18.72
CA LEU A 7 -27.78 1.22 17.45
C LEU A 7 -28.88 2.27 17.66
N SER A 8 -29.02 3.19 16.70
CA SER A 8 -30.13 4.13 16.66
C SER A 8 -30.69 4.23 15.24
N ILE A 9 -31.95 4.64 15.17
CA ILE A 9 -32.68 4.80 13.90
C ILE A 9 -33.20 6.22 13.90
N ALA A 10 -32.87 6.96 12.85
CA ALA A 10 -33.32 8.34 12.65
C ALA A 10 -34.02 8.47 11.30
N GLU A 11 -34.86 9.49 11.14
CA GLU A 11 -35.41 9.81 9.82
C GLU A 11 -34.27 10.20 8.87
N GLY A 12 -34.30 9.66 7.66
CA GLY A 12 -33.32 9.97 6.63
C GLY A 12 -33.63 11.30 5.95
N ALA A 13 -32.65 11.81 5.21
CA ALA A 13 -32.79 13.07 4.48
C ALA A 13 -33.76 12.96 3.29
N GLU A 14 -33.95 11.76 2.75
CA GLU A 14 -34.95 11.51 1.72
C GLU A 14 -36.34 11.26 2.33
N PRO A 15 -37.43 11.75 1.70
CA PRO A 15 -38.78 11.45 2.15
C PRO A 15 -38.97 9.93 2.30
N GLN A 16 -39.59 9.51 3.41
CA GLN A 16 -39.87 8.09 3.67
C GLN A 16 -38.62 7.20 3.73
N SER A 17 -37.50 7.73 4.22
CA SER A 17 -36.29 6.94 4.49
C SER A 17 -35.92 6.97 5.98
N VAL A 18 -35.20 5.94 6.43
CA VAL A 18 -34.61 5.86 7.76
C VAL A 18 -33.12 5.55 7.65
N ASN A 19 -32.33 6.20 8.51
CA ASN A 19 -30.91 5.99 8.66
C ASN A 19 -30.64 5.13 9.88
N LEU A 20 -29.93 4.03 9.68
CA LEU A 20 -29.47 3.15 10.76
C LEU A 20 -28.05 3.58 11.14
N MET A 21 -27.90 4.08 12.36
CA MET A 21 -26.65 4.62 12.86
C MET A 21 -26.10 3.78 14.00
N LEU A 22 -24.82 3.46 13.91
CA LEU A 22 -24.06 2.87 14.99
C LEU A 22 -23.31 3.97 15.73
N ALA A 23 -23.50 4.05 17.04
CA ALA A 23 -22.69 4.87 17.92
C ALA A 23 -21.75 4.00 18.75
N PHE A 24 -20.55 4.51 19.02
CA PHE A 24 -19.56 3.91 19.90
C PHE A 24 -19.44 4.75 21.17
N ALA A 25 -19.46 4.10 22.33
CA ALA A 25 -19.09 4.75 23.58
C ALA A 25 -17.63 5.20 23.51
N ALA A 26 -17.29 6.30 24.19
CA ALA A 26 -15.92 6.80 24.26
C ALA A 26 -15.00 5.71 24.85
N PRO A 27 -13.98 5.25 24.11
CA PRO A 27 -13.04 4.27 24.63
C PRO A 27 -12.12 4.93 25.67
N ASP A 28 -11.78 4.16 26.71
CA ASP A 28 -10.68 4.50 27.61
C ASP A 28 -9.32 4.13 26.98
N ASP A 29 -8.23 4.47 27.66
CA ASP A 29 -6.86 4.16 27.25
C ASP A 29 -6.52 2.66 27.23
N ARG A 30 -7.41 1.81 27.75
CA ARG A 30 -7.22 0.35 27.88
C ARG A 30 -8.06 -0.45 26.89
N ASN A 31 -9.08 0.15 26.29
CA ASN A 31 -9.96 -0.48 25.32
C ASN A 31 -9.30 -0.44 23.94
N LEU A 32 -8.74 -1.58 23.53
CA LEU A 32 -8.29 -1.77 22.17
C LEU A 32 -9.48 -1.67 21.21
N PRO A 33 -9.32 -1.05 20.03
CA PRO A 33 -10.40 -0.91 19.07
C PRO A 33 -10.79 -2.30 18.58
N LEU A 34 -12.01 -2.73 18.88
CA LEU A 34 -12.51 -4.02 18.41
C LEU A 34 -12.83 -3.91 16.92
N CYS A 35 -12.27 -4.80 16.11
CA CYS A 35 -12.73 -5.03 14.75
C CYS A 35 -13.41 -6.39 14.72
N ALA A 36 -14.70 -6.41 14.38
CA ALA A 36 -15.46 -7.65 14.32
C ALA A 36 -16.39 -7.67 13.10
N PRO A 37 -16.71 -8.88 12.58
CA PRO A 37 -17.75 -9.03 11.57
C PRO A 37 -19.06 -8.40 12.04
N ALA A 38 -19.75 -7.73 11.13
CA ALA A 38 -21.01 -7.06 11.41
C ALA A 38 -22.10 -7.46 10.42
N LEU A 39 -23.27 -7.82 10.95
CA LEU A 39 -24.47 -8.15 10.20
C LEU A 39 -25.64 -7.34 10.73
N LEU A 40 -26.30 -6.59 9.86
CA LEU A 40 -27.46 -5.78 10.19
C LEU A 40 -28.73 -6.45 9.65
N GLU A 41 -29.70 -6.70 10.52
CA GLU A 41 -31.03 -7.22 10.22
C GLU A 41 -32.06 -6.11 10.42
N THR A 42 -33.03 -5.99 9.51
CA THR A 42 -34.16 -5.06 9.67
C THR A 42 -35.46 -5.83 9.92
N GLY A 43 -36.44 -5.19 10.54
CA GLY A 43 -37.76 -5.77 10.80
C GLY A 43 -38.55 -6.18 9.55
N ALA A 44 -38.10 -5.77 8.36
CA ALA A 44 -38.62 -6.21 7.07
C ALA A 44 -38.04 -7.56 6.59
N GLY A 45 -37.09 -8.14 7.33
CA GLY A 45 -36.40 -9.39 6.98
C GLY A 45 -35.14 -9.20 6.11
N ASP A 46 -34.75 -7.95 5.80
CA ASP A 46 -33.54 -7.68 5.03
C ASP A 46 -32.29 -7.84 5.90
N THR A 47 -31.28 -8.49 5.36
CA THR A 47 -29.96 -8.62 5.98
C THR A 47 -28.89 -7.93 5.16
N VAL A 48 -27.99 -7.23 5.84
CA VAL A 48 -26.87 -6.48 5.24
C VAL A 48 -25.58 -6.93 5.90
N ASN A 49 -24.73 -7.61 5.13
CA ASN A 49 -23.39 -7.92 5.57
C ASN A 49 -22.52 -6.66 5.46
N LEU A 50 -22.10 -6.13 6.60
CA LEU A 50 -21.31 -4.91 6.71
C LEU A 50 -19.80 -5.20 6.69
N GLY A 51 -19.40 -6.46 6.49
CA GLY A 51 -18.01 -6.88 6.54
C GLY A 51 -17.45 -6.75 7.95
N VAL A 52 -16.24 -6.21 8.08
CA VAL A 52 -15.60 -5.95 9.38
C VAL A 52 -15.83 -4.50 9.78
N VAL A 53 -16.58 -4.29 10.86
CA VAL A 53 -16.74 -2.97 11.48
C VAL A 53 -15.71 -2.84 12.59
N CYS A 54 -14.92 -1.78 12.53
CA CYS A 54 -13.94 -1.43 13.54
C CYS A 54 -14.46 -0.30 14.42
N GLY A 55 -14.44 -0.50 15.73
CA GLY A 55 -14.65 0.57 16.69
C GLY A 55 -13.50 1.58 16.65
N PRO A 56 -13.75 2.84 17.00
CA PRO A 56 -12.73 3.87 17.00
C PRO A 56 -11.75 3.72 18.18
N THR A 57 -10.59 4.33 18.05
CA THR A 57 -9.62 4.44 19.15
C THR A 57 -9.89 5.71 19.95
N PRO A 58 -9.28 5.91 21.13
CA PRO A 58 -9.33 7.19 21.84
C PRO A 58 -8.96 8.39 20.94
N ALA A 59 -8.04 8.20 19.99
CA ALA A 59 -7.58 9.26 19.09
C ALA A 59 -8.51 9.52 17.89
N THR A 60 -9.25 8.51 17.41
CA THR A 60 -10.16 8.65 16.24
C THR A 60 -11.63 8.80 16.64
N TRP A 61 -11.97 8.55 17.91
CA TRP A 61 -13.35 8.52 18.39
C TRP A 61 -14.13 9.78 18.05
N ARG A 62 -13.57 10.99 18.18
CA ARG A 62 -14.33 12.20 17.81
C ARG A 62 -14.77 12.18 16.35
N ALA A 63 -13.95 11.71 15.42
CA ALA A 63 -14.33 11.61 14.01
C ALA A 63 -15.26 10.43 13.71
N ASP A 64 -15.04 9.30 14.41
CA ASP A 64 -15.61 8.00 14.06
C ASP A 64 -16.62 7.46 15.09
N ARG A 65 -17.03 8.27 16.08
CA ARG A 65 -17.98 7.89 17.17
C ARG A 65 -19.34 7.47 16.67
N GLN A 66 -19.70 7.87 15.46
CA GLN A 66 -20.96 7.55 14.82
C GLN A 66 -20.70 7.12 13.37
N MET A 67 -21.38 6.07 12.94
CA MET A 67 -21.27 5.49 11.60
C MET A 67 -22.66 5.24 11.03
N LEU A 68 -22.91 5.72 9.81
CA LEU A 68 -24.08 5.33 9.04
C LEU A 68 -23.85 3.91 8.51
N LEU A 69 -24.69 2.96 8.93
CA LEU A 69 -24.61 1.57 8.48
C LEU A 69 -25.37 1.35 7.17
N ALA A 70 -26.57 1.90 7.09
CA ALA A 70 -27.43 1.81 5.91
C ALA A 70 -28.53 2.88 5.94
N THR A 71 -29.00 3.26 4.76
CA THR A 71 -30.26 3.99 4.56
C THR A 71 -31.29 3.01 3.98
N ARG A 72 -32.50 3.02 4.53
CA ARG A 72 -33.58 2.11 4.12
C ARG A 72 -34.88 2.86 3.87
N PRO A 73 -35.67 2.46 2.85
CA PRO A 73 -36.99 3.01 2.66
C PRO A 73 -37.92 2.55 3.80
N HIS A 74 -38.68 3.49 4.36
CA HIS A 74 -39.72 3.25 5.36
C HIS A 74 -40.87 4.25 5.18
N ALA A 75 -41.88 3.84 4.40
CA ALA A 75 -43.07 4.64 4.13
C ALA A 75 -44.18 4.50 5.18
N GLY A 76 -44.04 3.57 6.14
CA GLY A 76 -45.05 3.29 7.17
C GLY A 76 -45.05 4.30 8.31
N ALA A 77 -46.22 4.46 8.97
CA ALA A 77 -46.35 5.19 10.24
C ALA A 77 -46.06 4.31 11.47
N GLY A 78 -45.91 2.99 11.27
CA GLY A 78 -45.63 2.01 12.32
C GLY A 78 -44.14 1.94 12.70
N PRO A 79 -43.81 1.18 13.76
CA PRO A 79 -42.44 1.02 14.23
C PRO A 79 -41.55 0.40 13.17
N PHE A 80 -40.28 0.79 13.17
CA PHE A 80 -39.25 0.18 12.33
C PHE A 80 -38.15 -0.38 13.23
N ASP A 81 -37.99 -1.70 13.21
CA ASP A 81 -37.02 -2.41 14.04
C ASP A 81 -35.73 -2.70 13.27
N ALA A 82 -34.61 -2.71 13.98
CA ALA A 82 -33.35 -3.16 13.47
C ALA A 82 -32.49 -3.82 14.56
N ARG A 83 -31.71 -4.82 14.15
CA ARG A 83 -30.78 -5.55 14.99
C ARG A 83 -29.42 -5.58 14.33
N LEU A 84 -28.39 -5.21 15.08
CA LEU A 84 -27.00 -5.31 14.65
C LEU A 84 -26.30 -6.41 15.46
N HIS A 85 -25.75 -7.40 14.76
CA HIS A 85 -24.78 -8.34 15.30
C HIS A 85 -23.38 -7.85 14.99
N TRP A 86 -22.54 -7.69 16.00
CA TRP A 86 -21.15 -7.24 15.89
C TRP A 86 -20.24 -8.10 16.77
N GLY A 87 -19.55 -9.06 16.16
CA GLY A 87 -18.90 -10.15 16.88
C GLY A 87 -19.91 -10.87 17.79
N GLU A 88 -19.61 -10.93 19.09
CA GLU A 88 -20.50 -11.52 20.11
C GLU A 88 -21.55 -10.53 20.65
N THR A 89 -21.49 -9.26 20.25
CA THR A 89 -22.39 -8.22 20.75
C THR A 89 -23.61 -8.09 19.83
N THR A 90 -24.81 -8.10 20.39
CA THR A 90 -26.04 -7.81 19.65
C THR A 90 -26.75 -6.61 20.27
N VAL A 91 -27.11 -5.63 19.45
CA VAL A 91 -27.87 -4.44 19.87
C VAL A 91 -29.07 -4.24 18.96
N GLU A 92 -30.16 -3.73 19.52
CA GLU A 92 -31.43 -3.53 18.82
C GLU A 92 -31.86 -2.07 18.94
N ALA A 93 -32.62 -1.61 17.96
CA ALA A 93 -33.24 -0.29 17.97
C ALA A 93 -34.62 -0.36 17.30
N THR A 94 -35.54 0.45 17.80
CA THR A 94 -36.89 0.61 17.24
C THR A 94 -37.14 2.10 17.04
N LEU A 95 -37.51 2.50 15.83
CA LEU A 95 -38.00 3.86 15.57
C LEU A 95 -39.47 3.95 15.97
N ASP A 96 -39.75 4.68 17.06
CA ASP A 96 -41.09 5.13 17.45
C ASP A 96 -41.18 6.65 17.27
N ARG A 97 -41.89 7.09 16.23
CA ARG A 97 -42.04 8.52 15.90
C ARG A 97 -42.74 9.33 16.98
N ALA A 98 -43.65 8.73 17.75
CA ALA A 98 -44.35 9.43 18.84
C ALA A 98 -43.41 9.68 20.02
N ARG A 99 -42.56 8.69 20.32
CA ARG A 99 -41.56 8.79 21.40
C ARG A 99 -40.38 9.69 21.03
N ALA A 100 -39.94 9.67 19.77
CA ALA A 100 -38.86 10.53 19.27
C ALA A 100 -39.25 12.02 19.32
N ALA A 101 -40.49 12.37 18.97
CA ALA A 101 -41.00 13.73 19.05
C ALA A 101 -41.16 14.26 20.50
N ALA A 102 -41.25 13.36 21.49
CA ALA A 102 -41.40 13.70 22.90
C ALA A 102 -40.05 13.84 23.66
N ALA A 103 -38.92 13.53 23.02
CA ALA A 103 -37.60 13.63 23.65
C ALA A 103 -37.21 15.11 23.82
N ALA A 104 -37.13 15.58 25.08
CA ALA A 104 -36.66 16.92 25.38
C ALA A 104 -35.17 17.08 25.00
N PRO A 105 -34.75 18.26 24.50
CA PRO A 105 -33.35 18.52 24.22
C PRO A 105 -32.50 18.33 25.48
N VAL A 106 -31.34 17.70 25.33
CA VAL A 106 -30.40 17.47 26.45
C VAL A 106 -30.00 18.83 27.02
N ALA A 107 -30.30 19.07 28.29
CA ALA A 107 -29.84 20.25 28.99
C ALA A 107 -28.31 20.22 29.08
N LEU A 108 -27.66 21.22 28.46
CA LEU A 108 -26.21 21.33 28.45
C LEU A 108 -25.73 21.99 29.74
N PRO A 109 -24.64 21.47 30.36
CA PRO A 109 -23.99 22.15 31.47
C PRO A 109 -23.32 23.44 30.99
N GLU A 110 -23.18 24.40 31.88
CA GLU A 110 -22.47 25.64 31.61
C GLU A 110 -20.95 25.43 31.77
N LEU A 111 -20.15 26.07 30.92
CA LEU A 111 -18.69 25.97 30.95
C LEU A 111 -18.04 27.33 31.32
N PRO A 112 -18.10 27.77 32.59
CA PRO A 112 -17.49 29.03 33.04
C PRO A 112 -16.00 29.17 32.73
N LEU A 113 -15.26 28.07 32.63
CA LEU A 113 -13.85 28.08 32.25
C LEU A 113 -13.49 26.87 31.39
N PHE A 114 -12.91 27.15 30.23
CA PHE A 114 -12.06 26.21 29.52
C PHE A 114 -10.85 26.94 28.98
N GLY A 115 -9.66 26.51 29.38
CA GLY A 115 -8.42 27.15 28.94
C GLY A 115 -7.28 26.16 28.85
N VAL A 116 -6.57 26.18 27.73
CA VAL A 116 -5.33 25.44 27.51
C VAL A 116 -4.17 26.43 27.49
N LYS A 117 -3.24 26.31 28.43
CA LYS A 117 -2.11 27.24 28.57
C LYS A 117 -0.79 26.50 28.61
N GLN A 118 0.27 27.15 28.15
CA GLN A 118 1.62 26.67 28.35
C GLN A 118 1.98 26.69 29.84
N ILE A 119 2.61 25.62 30.32
CA ILE A 119 2.99 25.51 31.74
C ILE A 119 4.17 26.44 32.02
N SER A 120 5.20 26.38 31.18
CA SER A 120 6.42 27.20 31.30
C SER A 120 7.20 27.20 29.97
N THR A 121 8.09 28.18 29.79
CA THR A 121 8.88 28.35 28.55
C THR A 121 9.91 27.26 28.32
N ASP A 122 10.41 26.62 29.37
CA ASP A 122 11.33 25.48 29.38
C ASP A 122 10.66 24.13 29.09
N ARG A 123 9.32 24.07 29.10
CA ARG A 123 8.53 22.89 28.74
C ARG A 123 7.65 23.18 27.51
N PRO A 124 8.26 23.39 26.32
CA PRO A 124 7.54 23.85 25.13
C PRO A 124 6.52 22.85 24.60
N LEU A 125 6.68 21.56 24.94
CA LEU A 125 5.80 20.47 24.54
C LEU A 125 4.71 20.15 25.57
N GLU A 126 4.60 20.91 26.67
CA GLU A 126 3.59 20.65 27.70
C GLU A 126 2.56 21.79 27.77
N ARG A 127 1.31 21.43 28.03
CA ARG A 127 0.21 22.34 28.28
C ARG A 127 -0.54 21.91 29.54
N VAL A 128 -1.26 22.84 30.14
CA VAL A 128 -2.25 22.55 31.17
C VAL A 128 -3.63 22.94 30.67
N ALA A 129 -4.57 22.00 30.74
CA ALA A 129 -5.97 22.23 30.46
C ALA A 129 -6.72 22.41 31.79
N LYS A 130 -7.40 23.55 31.96
CA LYS A 130 -8.25 23.85 33.12
C LYS A 130 -9.70 23.93 32.70
N VAL A 131 -10.56 23.24 33.45
CA VAL A 131 -12.01 23.21 33.24
C VAL A 131 -12.73 23.60 34.52
N ARG A 132 -13.75 24.45 34.39
CA ARG A 132 -14.82 24.60 35.39
C ARG A 132 -16.16 24.45 34.70
N ILE A 133 -17.02 23.63 35.29
CA ILE A 133 -18.30 23.24 34.71
C ILE A 133 -19.40 23.26 35.78
N SER A 134 -20.54 23.85 35.45
CA SER A 134 -21.69 23.98 36.33
C SER A 134 -22.87 23.20 35.78
N GLY A 135 -23.58 22.47 36.64
CA GLY A 135 -24.74 21.66 36.23
C GLY A 135 -24.42 20.32 35.56
N LEU A 136 -23.19 19.79 35.70
CA LEU A 136 -22.85 18.43 35.24
C LEU A 136 -23.51 17.38 36.14
N MET A 137 -24.59 16.76 35.65
CA MET A 137 -25.46 15.89 36.46
C MET A 137 -24.83 14.52 36.78
N PRO A 138 -25.21 13.87 37.89
CA PRO A 138 -24.93 12.45 38.10
C PRO A 138 -25.43 11.61 36.92
N GLY A 139 -24.56 10.79 36.34
CA GLY A 139 -24.85 10.03 35.11
C GLY A 139 -24.49 10.76 33.81
N GLN A 140 -23.89 11.95 33.87
CA GLN A 140 -23.15 12.55 32.76
C GLN A 140 -21.65 12.47 33.05
N GLN A 141 -20.82 12.60 32.02
CA GLN A 141 -19.38 12.70 32.16
C GLN A 141 -18.81 13.70 31.17
N ILE A 142 -17.69 14.32 31.51
CA ILE A 142 -16.91 15.14 30.60
C ILE A 142 -15.68 14.37 30.14
N ARG A 143 -15.44 14.38 28.83
CA ARG A 143 -14.25 13.86 28.19
C ARG A 143 -13.41 15.01 27.67
N LEU A 144 -12.21 15.18 28.23
CA LEU A 144 -11.17 16.01 27.64
C LEU A 144 -10.36 15.15 26.66
N ASP A 145 -10.38 15.53 25.39
CA ASP A 145 -9.42 15.06 24.37
C ASP A 145 -8.28 16.06 24.28
N GLY A 146 -7.10 15.69 24.78
CA GLY A 146 -5.89 16.49 24.67
C GLY A 146 -5.22 16.41 23.30
N GLY A 147 -5.71 15.57 22.38
CA GLY A 147 -4.95 15.20 21.19
C GLY A 147 -3.73 14.34 21.51
N ALA A 148 -3.09 13.81 20.46
CA ALA A 148 -1.98 12.85 20.59
C ALA A 148 -2.33 11.58 21.42
N GLY A 149 -3.62 11.21 21.47
CA GLY A 149 -4.11 10.05 22.22
C GLY A 149 -4.30 10.28 23.73
N GLN A 150 -4.17 11.51 24.23
CA GLN A 150 -4.37 11.84 25.64
C GLN A 150 -5.84 12.09 25.93
N VAL A 151 -6.47 11.24 26.74
CA VAL A 151 -7.89 11.36 27.09
C VAL A 151 -8.06 11.35 28.60
N HIS A 152 -8.87 12.28 29.11
CA HIS A 152 -9.22 12.35 30.54
C HIS A 152 -10.73 12.43 30.72
N LEU A 153 -11.24 11.76 31.75
CA LEU A 153 -12.66 11.74 32.10
C LEU A 153 -12.91 12.42 33.45
N LEU A 154 -14.00 13.18 33.54
CA LEU A 154 -14.53 13.76 34.78
C LEU A 154 -16.01 13.35 34.92
N PRO A 155 -16.36 12.44 35.85
CA PRO A 155 -17.75 12.04 36.06
C PRO A 155 -18.55 13.15 36.73
N GLY A 156 -19.84 13.23 36.41
CA GLY A 156 -20.79 14.14 37.05
C GLY A 156 -21.08 13.77 38.51
N ALA A 157 -21.30 14.80 39.33
CA ALA A 157 -21.51 14.67 40.77
C ALA A 157 -22.55 15.68 41.25
N THR A 158 -23.17 15.39 42.40
CA THR A 158 -24.16 16.29 43.02
C THR A 158 -23.46 17.54 43.58
N GLY A 159 -23.77 18.71 43.03
CA GLY A 159 -23.21 19.99 43.47
C GLY A 159 -23.36 21.08 42.41
N PRO A 160 -23.09 22.36 42.75
CA PRO A 160 -23.30 23.47 41.83
C PRO A 160 -22.21 23.59 40.73
N GLU A 161 -20.95 23.32 41.05
CA GLU A 161 -19.80 23.49 40.14
C GLU A 161 -18.73 22.42 40.40
N GLN A 162 -18.09 21.94 39.33
CA GLN A 162 -16.96 21.02 39.37
C GLN A 162 -15.77 21.62 38.61
N ALA A 163 -14.55 21.32 39.06
CA ALA A 163 -13.32 21.81 38.44
C ALA A 163 -12.29 20.70 38.29
N ALA A 164 -11.54 20.74 37.20
CA ALA A 164 -10.46 19.80 36.94
C ALA A 164 -9.30 20.47 36.19
N GLU A 165 -8.11 19.94 36.41
CA GLU A 165 -6.88 20.39 35.79
C GLU A 165 -6.04 19.19 35.35
N TRP A 166 -5.63 19.18 34.08
CA TRP A 166 -4.86 18.10 33.49
C TRP A 166 -3.60 18.63 32.80
N ALA A 167 -2.47 17.98 33.05
CA ALA A 167 -1.24 18.20 32.30
C ALA A 167 -1.29 17.38 31.01
N LEU A 168 -1.04 18.04 29.89
CA LEU A 168 -1.00 17.45 28.55
C LEU A 168 0.44 17.52 28.04
N ALA A 169 1.02 16.39 27.69
CA ALA A 169 2.37 16.25 27.14
C ALA A 169 2.31 15.81 25.68
N TYR A 170 2.85 16.63 24.79
CA TYR A 170 2.83 16.38 23.36
C TYR A 170 4.13 15.74 22.91
N PRO A 171 4.09 14.62 22.17
CA PRO A 171 5.31 13.91 21.79
C PRO A 171 6.15 14.68 20.75
N LYS A 172 5.54 15.63 20.04
CA LYS A 172 6.22 16.43 19.02
C LYS A 172 5.51 17.77 18.74
N PRO A 173 6.22 18.72 18.13
CA PRO A 173 5.61 19.93 17.57
C PRO A 173 4.54 19.64 16.50
N GLY A 174 3.68 20.61 16.25
CA GLY A 174 2.68 20.62 15.19
C GLY A 174 1.29 20.99 15.69
N ALA A 175 0.33 20.89 14.77
CA ALA A 175 -1.06 21.19 15.03
C ALA A 175 -1.77 20.02 15.75
N TYR A 176 -2.41 20.38 16.85
CA TYR A 176 -3.29 19.53 17.64
C TYR A 176 -4.63 20.24 17.85
N VAL A 177 -5.60 19.50 18.37
CA VAL A 177 -6.91 20.03 18.76
C VAL A 177 -7.17 19.52 20.16
N VAL A 178 -7.50 20.42 21.09
CA VAL A 178 -7.97 20.06 22.43
C VAL A 178 -9.47 20.29 22.49
N ALA A 179 -10.22 19.26 22.85
CA ALA A 179 -11.68 19.31 22.85
C ALA A 179 -12.27 18.81 24.18
N LEU A 180 -13.44 19.33 24.50
CA LEU A 180 -14.22 18.96 25.67
C LEU A 180 -15.60 18.48 25.22
N ASP A 181 -15.87 17.20 25.41
CA ASP A 181 -17.12 16.54 25.00
C ASP A 181 -17.93 16.13 26.23
N LEU A 182 -19.26 16.26 26.15
CA LEU A 182 -20.23 15.76 27.12
C LEU A 182 -20.69 14.36 26.71
N LEU A 183 -20.66 13.43 27.67
CA LEU A 183 -21.07 12.04 27.51
C LEU A 183 -22.23 11.69 28.46
N ASP A 184 -23.02 10.68 28.10
CA ASP A 184 -23.97 10.03 29.01
C ASP A 184 -23.30 9.00 29.94
N ALA A 185 -24.10 8.33 30.77
CA ALA A 185 -23.60 7.39 31.78
C ALA A 185 -22.88 6.18 31.16
N ASP A 186 -23.27 5.81 29.94
CA ASP A 186 -22.71 4.70 29.18
C ASP A 186 -21.54 5.14 28.29
N GLY A 187 -21.17 6.44 28.31
CA GLY A 187 -20.05 6.99 27.58
C GLY A 187 -20.36 7.42 26.14
N PHE A 188 -21.63 7.50 25.73
CA PHE A 188 -21.99 7.99 24.39
C PHE A 188 -22.02 9.52 24.34
N TRP A 189 -21.60 10.07 23.20
CA TRP A 189 -21.56 11.50 22.96
C TRP A 189 -22.95 12.15 23.01
N LEU A 190 -23.06 13.23 23.78
CA LEU A 190 -24.24 14.10 23.86
C LEU A 190 -24.00 15.45 23.15
N ALA A 191 -22.85 16.08 23.38
CA ALA A 191 -22.49 17.37 22.78
C ALA A 191 -20.98 17.65 22.86
N THR A 192 -20.45 18.50 21.98
CA THR A 192 -19.11 19.10 22.16
C THR A 192 -19.30 20.46 22.82
N LEU A 193 -18.74 20.64 24.03
CA LEU A 193 -18.88 21.87 24.81
C LEU A 193 -17.86 22.93 24.40
N ALA A 194 -16.64 22.52 24.03
CA ALA A 194 -15.60 23.41 23.55
C ALA A 194 -14.55 22.69 22.69
N GLU A 195 -13.92 23.43 21.79
CA GLU A 195 -12.81 22.96 20.97
C GLU A 195 -11.82 24.10 20.74
N THR A 196 -10.52 23.84 20.97
CA THR A 196 -9.44 24.81 20.82
C THR A 196 -8.35 24.23 19.94
N PRO A 197 -8.04 24.83 18.77
CA PRO A 197 -6.85 24.46 18.01
C PRO A 197 -5.60 24.81 18.82
N LEU A 198 -4.62 23.94 18.81
CA LEU A 198 -3.40 24.06 19.59
C LEU A 198 -2.19 23.80 18.71
N GLU A 199 -1.43 24.86 18.43
CA GLU A 199 -0.13 24.71 17.82
C GLU A 199 0.93 24.49 18.91
N ILE A 200 1.57 23.33 18.86
CA ILE A 200 2.79 23.08 19.64
C ILE A 200 3.95 23.53 18.79
N ALA A 201 4.45 24.73 19.06
CA ALA A 201 5.62 25.26 18.38
C ALA A 201 6.83 24.31 18.57
N PRO A 202 7.72 24.23 17.56
CA PRO A 202 9.01 23.58 17.76
C PRO A 202 9.76 24.23 18.94
N PRO A 203 10.59 23.46 19.68
CA PRO A 203 11.46 24.04 20.71
C PRO A 203 12.22 25.21 20.07
N ILE A 204 12.13 26.37 20.71
CA ILE A 204 12.61 27.66 20.20
C ILE A 204 13.96 27.48 19.49
N GLU A 205 13.99 27.71 18.17
CA GLU A 205 15.23 28.03 17.48
C GLU A 205 15.70 29.37 18.03
N VAL A 206 16.94 29.40 18.54
CA VAL A 206 17.64 30.66 18.78
C VAL A 206 17.63 31.41 17.43
N PRO A 207 17.04 32.61 17.31
CA PRO A 207 17.00 33.29 16.04
C PRO A 207 18.41 33.70 15.63
N PRO A 208 18.79 33.61 14.35
CA PRO A 208 19.81 34.49 13.84
C PRO A 208 19.22 35.90 13.70
N GLU A 209 19.93 36.89 14.21
CA GLU A 209 19.71 38.28 13.85
C GLU A 209 19.84 38.46 12.32
N GLY A 210 18.97 39.28 11.73
CA GLY A 210 19.17 39.85 10.39
C GLY A 210 18.22 39.31 9.32
N GLN A 211 17.21 40.13 9.00
CA GLN A 211 16.26 39.94 7.90
C GLN A 211 16.96 39.95 6.52
N ALA A 212 16.55 39.05 5.63
CA ALA A 212 15.98 39.38 4.31
C ALA A 212 15.62 38.09 3.55
N GLN A 213 14.33 37.89 3.25
CA GLN A 213 13.90 37.19 2.03
C GLN A 213 13.86 38.25 0.91
N PRO A 214 14.25 37.93 -0.33
CA PRO A 214 13.28 37.30 -1.23
C PRO A 214 13.85 36.33 -2.31
N GLN A 215 12.92 35.57 -2.90
CA GLN A 215 12.98 34.96 -4.25
C GLN A 215 14.00 33.83 -4.52
N ILE A 216 13.73 32.62 -4.00
CA ILE A 216 14.22 31.36 -4.63
C ILE A 216 13.10 30.30 -4.59
N ALA A 217 11.89 30.64 -5.03
CA ALA A 217 10.81 29.66 -5.18
C ALA A 217 10.74 29.07 -6.61
N THR A 218 11.44 29.65 -7.58
CA THR A 218 11.32 29.29 -9.00
C THR A 218 12.55 28.63 -9.61
N ALA A 219 13.69 28.59 -8.91
CA ALA A 219 14.90 27.92 -9.41
C ALA A 219 15.02 26.44 -8.96
N ALA A 220 14.29 26.04 -7.91
CA ALA A 220 14.34 24.66 -7.40
C ALA A 220 13.69 23.63 -8.34
N ALA A 221 12.76 24.07 -9.21
CA ALA A 221 12.12 23.20 -10.19
C ALA A 221 13.04 22.84 -11.38
N THR A 222 14.03 23.69 -11.70
CA THR A 222 14.87 23.52 -12.90
C THR A 222 16.20 22.82 -12.63
N LEU A 223 16.57 22.59 -11.36
CA LEU A 223 17.79 21.88 -10.95
C LEU A 223 17.56 20.43 -10.51
N MET A 224 16.33 19.89 -10.65
CA MET A 224 16.09 18.44 -10.52
C MET A 224 16.62 17.62 -11.71
N ALA A 225 17.07 18.28 -12.79
CA ALA A 225 17.43 17.61 -14.03
C ALA A 225 18.94 17.38 -14.26
N ALA A 226 19.84 17.86 -13.38
CA ALA A 226 21.26 17.92 -13.73
C ALA A 226 22.24 17.11 -12.85
N ALA A 227 21.78 16.25 -11.93
CA ALA A 227 22.70 15.37 -11.17
C ALA A 227 22.11 14.02 -10.71
N ALA A 228 21.11 13.47 -11.41
CA ALA A 228 20.52 12.17 -11.07
C ALA A 228 20.69 11.15 -12.20
N GLY A 229 21.67 10.27 -12.05
CA GLY A 229 21.60 8.95 -12.67
C GLY A 229 20.51 8.11 -12.00
N SER A 230 19.27 8.23 -12.51
CA SER A 230 18.20 7.21 -12.52
C SER A 230 17.60 6.62 -11.22
N ARG A 231 17.52 7.35 -10.08
CA ARG A 231 16.81 6.87 -8.87
C ARG A 231 15.76 7.87 -8.37
N PRO A 232 14.51 7.84 -8.88
CA PRO A 232 13.47 8.79 -8.46
C PRO A 232 13.14 8.68 -6.97
N TRP A 233 13.31 7.51 -6.37
CA TRP A 233 13.03 7.24 -4.96
C TRP A 233 14.07 7.80 -3.98
N LEU A 234 15.28 8.15 -4.43
CA LEU A 234 16.34 8.73 -3.60
C LEU A 234 16.97 9.94 -4.30
N PRO A 235 16.29 11.10 -4.28
CA PRO A 235 16.69 12.26 -5.08
C PRO A 235 17.93 12.98 -4.57
N TYR A 236 18.36 12.74 -3.33
CA TYR A 236 19.51 13.39 -2.71
C TYR A 236 20.53 12.37 -2.21
N ARG A 237 21.81 12.76 -2.20
CA ARG A 237 22.81 12.15 -1.32
C ARG A 237 22.64 12.74 0.07
N TYR A 238 22.94 11.95 1.10
CA TYR A 238 22.81 12.39 2.49
C TYR A 238 24.12 12.23 3.24
N ALA A 239 24.35 13.09 4.23
CA ALA A 239 25.53 13.07 5.06
C ALA A 239 25.20 13.38 6.52
N ARG A 240 25.99 12.80 7.44
CA ARG A 240 25.96 13.18 8.86
C ARG A 240 27.18 14.01 9.21
N PRO A 241 27.06 15.00 10.10
CA PRO A 241 28.23 15.65 10.69
C PRO A 241 29.16 14.62 11.31
N ALA A 242 30.46 14.75 11.06
CA ALA A 242 31.46 13.88 11.66
C ALA A 242 31.61 14.14 13.18
N TRP A 243 31.22 15.34 13.64
CA TRP A 243 31.13 15.71 15.06
C TRP A 243 30.00 16.71 15.30
N GLY A 244 29.50 16.76 16.54
CA GLY A 244 28.27 17.47 16.93
C GLY A 244 28.34 19.00 16.98
N TRP A 245 29.36 19.60 16.37
CA TRP A 245 29.53 21.06 16.29
C TRP A 245 30.07 21.48 14.93
N SER A 246 29.74 20.72 13.89
CA SER A 246 30.22 20.99 12.53
C SER A 246 29.62 22.31 12.05
N ARG A 247 30.43 23.15 11.40
CA ARG A 247 30.00 24.46 10.91
C ARG A 247 29.62 24.36 9.44
N THR A 248 28.55 25.04 9.10
CA THR A 248 28.17 25.35 7.72
C THR A 248 28.46 26.82 7.46
N TYR A 249 28.59 27.21 6.20
CA TYR A 249 29.08 28.51 5.77
C TYR A 249 28.19 29.10 4.68
N THR A 250 28.08 30.43 4.62
CA THR A 250 27.26 31.10 3.60
C THR A 250 27.80 30.91 2.19
N THR A 251 29.12 30.74 2.07
CA THR A 251 29.84 30.46 0.82
C THR A 251 30.88 29.35 1.03
N PRO A 252 31.16 28.52 0.01
CA PRO A 252 32.15 27.46 0.13
C PRO A 252 33.56 28.07 0.28
N GLY A 253 34.36 27.58 1.23
CA GLY A 253 35.68 28.14 1.54
C GLY A 253 35.67 29.51 2.26
N GLY A 254 34.48 30.06 2.55
CA GLY A 254 34.34 31.32 3.29
C GLY A 254 34.55 31.17 4.79
N SER A 255 34.68 32.30 5.49
CA SER A 255 34.83 32.36 6.94
C SER A 255 33.52 32.63 7.70
N GLN A 256 32.49 33.10 7.01
CA GLN A 256 31.20 33.42 7.61
C GLN A 256 30.38 32.14 7.84
N VAL A 257 30.23 31.77 9.11
CA VAL A 257 29.43 30.63 9.56
C VAL A 257 27.95 30.95 9.36
N SER A 258 27.23 30.07 8.68
CA SER A 258 25.77 30.10 8.53
C SER A 258 25.09 29.55 9.79
N ARG A 259 25.43 28.31 10.17
CA ARG A 259 24.93 27.64 11.38
C ARG A 259 25.87 26.53 11.86
N VAL A 260 25.66 26.10 13.09
CA VAL A 260 26.32 24.93 13.70
C VAL A 260 25.34 23.76 13.72
N VAL A 261 25.77 22.59 13.25
CA VAL A 261 24.95 21.38 13.19
C VAL A 261 25.37 20.35 14.24
N GLY A 262 24.38 19.86 14.98
CA GLY A 262 24.54 18.86 16.04
C GLY A 262 24.72 17.43 15.51
N ALA A 263 25.15 16.51 16.38
CA ALA A 263 25.39 15.11 16.00
C ALA A 263 24.12 14.36 15.55
N GLY A 264 22.94 14.84 15.96
CA GLY A 264 21.64 14.32 15.52
C GLY A 264 21.17 14.84 14.15
N ALA A 265 21.98 15.66 13.47
CA ALA A 265 21.63 16.21 12.16
C ALA A 265 21.93 15.22 11.03
N CYS A 266 21.04 15.15 10.05
CA CYS A 266 21.27 14.54 8.76
C CYS A 266 21.01 15.59 7.67
N LEU A 267 22.00 15.79 6.81
CA LEU A 267 22.03 16.83 5.79
C LEU A 267 21.79 16.19 4.42
N SER A 268 21.00 16.84 3.57
CA SER A 268 20.92 16.49 2.15
C SER A 268 21.97 17.28 1.37
N ILE A 269 22.55 16.66 0.34
CA ILE A 269 23.55 17.29 -0.53
C ILE A 269 22.85 17.66 -1.83
N ARG A 270 22.72 18.96 -2.10
CA ARG A 270 22.04 19.51 -3.29
C ARG A 270 22.99 19.87 -4.41
N ALA A 271 24.22 20.25 -4.07
CA ALA A 271 25.28 20.56 -5.01
C ALA A 271 26.64 20.28 -4.39
N GLU A 272 27.67 20.20 -5.22
CA GLU A 272 29.06 20.10 -4.77
C GLU A 272 29.94 21.04 -5.59
N THR A 273 31.02 21.52 -4.98
CA THR A 273 32.00 22.38 -5.65
C THR A 273 33.38 22.22 -5.02
N LEU A 274 34.41 22.59 -5.77
CA LEU A 274 35.79 22.65 -5.30
C LEU A 274 36.19 24.10 -5.02
N VAL A 275 36.79 24.34 -3.86
CA VAL A 275 37.45 25.62 -3.53
C VAL A 275 38.89 25.32 -3.15
N GLY A 276 39.82 25.68 -4.04
CA GLY A 276 41.15 25.09 -4.04
C GLY A 276 41.06 23.57 -4.26
N ASP A 277 41.75 22.79 -3.43
CA ASP A 277 41.71 21.32 -3.45
C ASP A 277 40.66 20.71 -2.50
N ALA A 278 39.89 21.56 -1.80
CA ALA A 278 38.88 21.11 -0.84
C ALA A 278 37.50 20.97 -1.51
N LEU A 279 36.86 19.81 -1.33
CA LEU A 279 35.49 19.56 -1.75
C LEU A 279 34.49 20.11 -0.72
N TRP A 280 33.44 20.77 -1.22
CA TRP A 280 32.36 21.37 -0.43
C TRP A 280 31.00 20.90 -0.94
N TYR A 281 30.08 20.65 -0.01
CA TYR A 281 28.71 20.26 -0.28
C TYR A 281 27.75 21.38 0.10
N GLN A 282 26.81 21.70 -0.79
CA GLN A 282 25.67 22.55 -0.46
C GLN A 282 24.58 21.70 0.21
N THR A 283 24.14 22.11 1.39
CA THR A 283 23.12 21.40 2.17
C THR A 283 21.70 21.65 1.65
N GLY A 284 20.70 20.95 2.20
CA GLY A 284 19.29 21.20 1.94
C GLY A 284 18.81 22.59 2.34
N SER A 285 19.54 23.25 3.24
CA SER A 285 19.27 24.61 3.69
C SER A 285 19.97 25.68 2.83
N GLY A 286 20.78 25.28 1.85
CA GLY A 286 21.46 26.18 0.90
C GLY A 286 22.84 26.67 1.35
N ASP A 287 23.22 26.41 2.61
CA ASP A 287 24.56 26.67 3.14
C ASP A 287 25.55 25.57 2.76
N TRP A 288 26.84 25.83 2.97
CA TRP A 288 27.95 24.98 2.51
C TRP A 288 28.69 24.33 3.67
N ILE A 289 29.06 23.07 3.52
CA ILE A 289 29.88 22.33 4.48
C ILE A 289 31.03 21.64 3.77
N ALA A 290 32.22 21.66 4.39
CA ALA A 290 33.37 20.93 3.87
C ALA A 290 33.08 19.43 3.87
N ALA A 291 33.43 18.72 2.79
CA ALA A 291 33.23 17.28 2.68
C ALA A 291 33.99 16.51 3.78
N SER A 292 35.12 17.04 4.25
CA SER A 292 35.89 16.48 5.37
C SER A 292 35.21 16.60 6.75
N ALA A 293 34.15 17.42 6.87
CA ALA A 293 33.41 17.61 8.11
C ALA A 293 32.16 16.71 8.20
N VAL A 294 31.93 15.86 7.21
CA VAL A 294 30.76 14.97 7.16
C VAL A 294 31.12 13.56 6.73
N ASN A 295 30.32 12.59 7.17
CA ASN A 295 30.36 11.22 6.68
C ASN A 295 29.17 11.00 5.75
N LEU A 296 29.43 10.56 4.52
CA LEU A 296 28.36 10.18 3.59
C LEU A 296 27.57 8.99 4.14
N MET A 297 26.26 9.07 4.00
CA MET A 297 25.34 8.03 4.43
C MET A 297 25.11 7.05 3.29
N THR A 298 24.86 5.79 3.64
CA THR A 298 24.35 4.78 2.72
C THR A 298 22.92 4.45 3.14
N PRO A 299 21.91 5.08 2.53
CA PRO A 299 20.50 4.75 2.78
C PRO A 299 20.21 3.29 2.44
N SER A 300 19.17 2.74 3.06
CA SER A 300 18.73 1.37 2.79
C SER A 300 18.32 1.17 1.32
N GLU A 301 18.74 0.04 0.75
CA GLU A 301 18.28 -0.47 -0.55
C GLU A 301 17.14 -1.48 -0.39
N LEU A 302 16.63 -1.69 0.84
CA LEU A 302 15.49 -2.56 1.11
C LEU A 302 14.32 -2.18 0.20
N ARG A 303 13.67 -3.21 -0.34
CA ARG A 303 12.42 -3.07 -1.09
C ARG A 303 11.42 -4.05 -0.52
N GLY A 304 10.20 -3.58 -0.42
CA GLY A 304 9.03 -4.43 -0.31
C GLY A 304 8.84 -5.31 -1.54
N VAL A 305 7.73 -6.02 -1.52
CA VAL A 305 7.35 -6.98 -2.54
C VAL A 305 6.06 -6.50 -3.18
N THR A 306 6.10 -6.32 -4.50
CA THR A 306 4.88 -6.16 -5.29
C THR A 306 4.14 -7.49 -5.29
N LEU A 307 2.88 -7.45 -4.89
CA LEU A 307 2.04 -8.63 -4.85
C LEU A 307 1.41 -8.77 -6.24
N GLY A 308 1.70 -9.89 -6.92
CA GLY A 308 0.96 -10.29 -8.12
C GLY A 308 -0.53 -10.45 -7.80
N GLU A 309 -1.39 -10.36 -8.81
CA GLU A 309 -2.85 -10.39 -8.62
C GLU A 309 -3.30 -11.51 -7.65
N PRO A 310 -4.28 -11.24 -6.76
CA PRO A 310 -4.80 -12.23 -5.82
C PRO A 310 -5.38 -13.44 -6.56
N ALA A 311 -5.70 -14.51 -5.81
CA ALA A 311 -6.52 -15.63 -6.27
C ALA A 311 -7.63 -15.15 -7.21
N PRO A 312 -7.97 -15.92 -8.27
CA PRO A 312 -8.74 -15.41 -9.40
C PRO A 312 -9.99 -14.67 -8.90
N PRO A 313 -10.41 -13.58 -9.57
CA PRO A 313 -11.73 -13.03 -9.34
C PRO A 313 -12.75 -14.18 -9.43
N PRO A 314 -13.92 -14.11 -8.76
CA PRO A 314 -14.98 -15.09 -9.00
C PRO A 314 -15.09 -15.30 -10.51
N PRO A 315 -15.12 -16.57 -10.97
CA PRO A 315 -14.70 -16.94 -12.32
C PRO A 315 -15.32 -16.01 -13.37
N PRO A 316 -14.55 -15.60 -14.41
CA PRO A 316 -15.13 -14.80 -15.47
C PRO A 316 -16.36 -15.53 -16.01
N PRO A 317 -17.44 -14.80 -16.35
CA PRO A 317 -18.61 -15.43 -16.96
C PRO A 317 -18.13 -16.29 -18.13
N PRO A 318 -18.71 -17.49 -18.31
CA PRO A 318 -18.21 -18.47 -19.25
C PRO A 318 -18.01 -17.84 -20.64
N PRO A 319 -16.97 -18.28 -21.40
CA PRO A 319 -16.73 -17.76 -22.73
C PRO A 319 -18.02 -17.83 -23.55
N PRO A 320 -18.24 -16.87 -24.47
CA PRO A 320 -19.45 -16.85 -25.26
C PRO A 320 -19.69 -18.22 -25.91
N PRO A 321 -20.94 -18.73 -25.91
CA PRO A 321 -21.26 -19.98 -26.60
C PRO A 321 -20.78 -19.92 -28.05
N PRO A 322 -20.40 -21.05 -28.67
CA PRO A 322 -20.07 -21.09 -30.10
C PRO A 322 -21.21 -20.45 -30.91
N GLY A 323 -20.88 -19.41 -31.69
CA GLY A 323 -21.86 -18.62 -32.46
C GLY A 323 -22.18 -17.21 -31.95
N SER A 324 -21.45 -16.70 -30.94
CA SER A 324 -21.54 -15.28 -30.57
C SER A 324 -21.15 -14.35 -31.72
N ARG A 325 -21.82 -13.20 -31.79
CA ARG A 325 -21.59 -12.16 -32.81
C ARG A 325 -21.01 -10.92 -32.14
N THR A 326 -20.22 -10.13 -32.85
CA THR A 326 -19.78 -8.81 -32.37
C THR A 326 -20.53 -7.70 -33.08
N GLY A 327 -20.71 -6.58 -32.37
CA GLY A 327 -21.32 -5.39 -32.92
C GLY A 327 -20.78 -4.12 -32.26
N VAL A 328 -21.00 -2.99 -32.91
CA VAL A 328 -20.62 -1.66 -32.43
C VAL A 328 -21.88 -0.87 -32.13
N VAL A 329 -21.92 -0.21 -30.97
CA VAL A 329 -23.04 0.65 -30.57
C VAL A 329 -23.08 1.90 -31.45
N THR A 330 -24.26 2.23 -31.99
CA THR A 330 -24.46 3.37 -32.89
C THR A 330 -25.20 4.55 -32.26
N ALA A 331 -25.82 4.36 -31.09
CA ALA A 331 -26.48 5.44 -30.35
C ALA A 331 -25.48 6.21 -29.48
N SER A 332 -25.65 7.53 -29.34
CA SER A 332 -24.83 8.36 -28.46
C SER A 332 -24.84 7.89 -27.01
N ALA A 333 -25.99 7.38 -26.54
CA ALA A 333 -26.10 6.63 -25.29
C ALA A 333 -27.18 5.54 -25.43
N LEU A 334 -26.82 4.31 -25.09
CA LEU A 334 -27.66 3.12 -25.15
C LEU A 334 -27.80 2.52 -23.76
N ASN A 335 -29.04 2.44 -23.28
CA ASN A 335 -29.36 1.85 -21.99
C ASN A 335 -29.15 0.33 -22.00
N VAL A 336 -28.39 -0.16 -21.02
CA VAL A 336 -28.25 -1.58 -20.69
C VAL A 336 -29.24 -1.91 -19.58
N ARG A 337 -29.95 -3.03 -19.70
CA ARG A 337 -31.00 -3.46 -18.76
C ARG A 337 -30.73 -4.86 -18.21
N ALA A 338 -31.28 -5.15 -17.04
CA ALA A 338 -31.10 -6.44 -16.36
C ALA A 338 -31.72 -7.62 -17.13
N ARG A 339 -32.84 -7.35 -17.81
CA ARG A 339 -33.60 -8.28 -18.65
C ARG A 339 -33.94 -7.62 -20.00
N PRO A 340 -34.33 -8.37 -21.05
CA PRO A 340 -34.76 -7.76 -22.31
C PRO A 340 -36.16 -7.15 -22.19
N GLY A 341 -36.37 -5.97 -22.77
CA GLY A 341 -37.65 -5.25 -22.78
C GLY A 341 -37.59 -3.91 -22.05
N VAL A 342 -38.56 -3.04 -22.33
CA VAL A 342 -38.74 -1.77 -21.62
C VAL A 342 -40.03 -1.86 -20.81
N SER A 343 -39.90 -2.03 -19.51
CA SER A 343 -41.00 -2.02 -18.55
C SER A 343 -40.57 -1.26 -17.29
N ALA A 344 -41.53 -0.80 -16.49
CA ALA A 344 -41.26 -0.04 -15.28
C ALA A 344 -40.43 -0.83 -14.24
N ASP A 345 -40.57 -2.15 -14.22
CA ASP A 345 -39.84 -3.11 -13.37
C ASP A 345 -38.48 -3.56 -13.94
N ASN A 346 -38.02 -2.94 -15.04
CA ASN A 346 -36.73 -3.26 -15.67
C ASN A 346 -35.96 -1.99 -16.06
N PRO A 347 -35.57 -1.12 -15.11
CA PRO A 347 -34.87 0.14 -15.41
C PRO A 347 -33.49 -0.07 -16.05
N PRO A 348 -32.91 0.95 -16.72
CA PRO A 348 -31.52 0.90 -17.14
C PRO A 348 -30.60 0.69 -15.93
N ILE A 349 -29.74 -0.33 -16.01
CA ILE A 349 -28.71 -0.63 -15.01
C ILE A 349 -27.35 -0.04 -15.37
N ALA A 350 -27.15 0.34 -16.64
CA ALA A 350 -25.96 1.05 -17.13
C ALA A 350 -26.25 1.75 -18.47
N GLN A 351 -25.28 2.54 -18.95
CA GLN A 351 -25.27 3.10 -20.30
C GLN A 351 -23.96 2.78 -21.02
N ILE A 352 -24.05 2.53 -22.32
CA ILE A 352 -22.92 2.34 -23.24
C ILE A 352 -23.04 3.32 -24.42
N HIS A 353 -21.94 3.74 -25.01
CA HIS A 353 -21.89 4.91 -25.90
C HIS A 353 -21.52 4.54 -27.33
N ALA A 354 -21.73 5.47 -28.26
CA ALA A 354 -21.44 5.27 -29.68
C ALA A 354 -19.96 4.92 -29.89
N GLY A 355 -19.70 3.86 -30.65
CA GLY A 355 -18.36 3.35 -30.90
C GLY A 355 -17.93 2.20 -29.99
N ASP A 356 -18.65 1.93 -28.90
CA ASP A 356 -18.35 0.80 -28.01
C ASP A 356 -18.55 -0.53 -28.75
N GLU A 357 -17.53 -1.38 -28.71
CA GLU A 357 -17.60 -2.76 -29.18
C GLU A 357 -18.24 -3.67 -28.13
N ILE A 358 -19.22 -4.45 -28.55
CA ILE A 358 -19.95 -5.39 -27.68
C ILE A 358 -19.98 -6.79 -28.31
N THR A 359 -19.85 -7.79 -27.44
CA THR A 359 -20.06 -9.19 -27.81
C THR A 359 -21.50 -9.57 -27.48
N ILE A 360 -22.19 -10.18 -28.45
CA ILE A 360 -23.57 -10.61 -28.36
C ILE A 360 -23.56 -12.11 -28.10
N TYR A 361 -23.99 -12.47 -26.89
CA TYR A 361 -24.03 -13.84 -26.40
C TYR A 361 -25.33 -14.55 -26.77
N GLU A 362 -26.42 -13.79 -26.94
CA GLU A 362 -27.78 -14.31 -27.14
C GLU A 362 -28.67 -13.22 -27.75
N GLU A 363 -29.68 -13.63 -28.53
CA GLU A 363 -30.71 -12.77 -29.09
C GLU A 363 -32.09 -13.23 -28.57
N GLN A 364 -32.89 -12.29 -28.06
CA GLN A 364 -34.26 -12.57 -27.62
C GLN A 364 -35.23 -11.51 -28.13
N ILE A 365 -36.41 -11.94 -28.58
CA ILE A 365 -37.49 -11.04 -28.99
C ILE A 365 -38.46 -10.88 -27.81
N VAL A 366 -38.63 -9.64 -27.34
CA VAL A 366 -39.58 -9.29 -26.28
C VAL A 366 -40.42 -8.12 -26.74
N ALA A 367 -41.75 -8.28 -26.68
CA ALA A 367 -42.73 -7.29 -27.15
C ALA A 367 -42.47 -6.78 -28.59
N GLY A 368 -42.07 -7.69 -29.49
CA GLY A 368 -41.83 -7.39 -30.91
C GLY A 368 -40.50 -6.71 -31.22
N ALA A 369 -39.69 -6.40 -30.19
CA ALA A 369 -38.35 -5.84 -30.35
C ALA A 369 -37.28 -6.89 -30.06
N THR A 370 -36.21 -6.89 -30.86
CA THR A 370 -35.05 -7.78 -30.66
C THR A 370 -34.06 -7.16 -29.68
N TRP A 371 -33.62 -7.94 -28.70
CA TRP A 371 -32.66 -7.58 -27.66
C TRP A 371 -31.46 -8.50 -27.69
N TYR A 372 -30.27 -7.92 -27.47
CA TYR A 372 -29.01 -8.64 -27.41
C TYR A 372 -28.51 -8.74 -25.97
N ARG A 373 -28.18 -9.96 -25.53
CA ARG A 373 -27.46 -10.17 -24.27
C ARG A 373 -25.98 -9.92 -24.49
N ILE A 374 -25.41 -8.99 -23.73
CA ILE A 374 -24.02 -8.55 -23.85
C ILE A 374 -23.15 -8.89 -22.62
N GLY A 375 -23.73 -9.62 -21.67
CA GLY A 375 -23.09 -10.06 -20.43
C GLY A 375 -24.12 -10.74 -19.52
N ASP A 376 -23.71 -11.14 -18.32
CA ASP A 376 -24.66 -11.66 -17.33
C ASP A 376 -25.64 -10.56 -16.88
N ALA A 377 -26.94 -10.84 -16.92
CA ALA A 377 -28.02 -9.87 -16.70
C ALA A 377 -27.80 -8.50 -17.39
N ARG A 378 -27.27 -8.48 -18.62
CA ARG A 378 -27.05 -7.24 -19.37
C ARG A 378 -27.60 -7.36 -20.78
N TRP A 379 -28.65 -6.62 -21.07
CA TRP A 379 -29.37 -6.63 -22.34
C TRP A 379 -29.42 -5.24 -22.95
N VAL A 380 -29.25 -5.16 -24.26
CA VAL A 380 -29.35 -3.92 -25.04
C VAL A 380 -30.28 -4.09 -26.22
N HIS A 381 -30.92 -3.01 -26.64
CA HIS A 381 -31.84 -3.03 -27.77
C HIS A 381 -31.06 -3.11 -29.09
N SER A 382 -31.37 -4.11 -29.92
CA SER A 382 -30.62 -4.40 -31.16
C SER A 382 -30.60 -3.25 -32.18
N GLY A 383 -31.66 -2.44 -32.21
CA GLY A 383 -31.79 -1.31 -33.16
C GLY A 383 -30.72 -0.21 -33.01
N TYR A 384 -29.89 -0.28 -31.97
CA TYR A 384 -28.79 0.66 -31.72
C TYR A 384 -27.41 0.00 -31.79
N VAL A 385 -27.33 -1.18 -32.40
CA VAL A 385 -26.10 -1.97 -32.52
C VAL A 385 -25.91 -2.39 -33.98
N ARG A 386 -24.79 -2.00 -34.58
CA ARG A 386 -24.39 -2.42 -35.92
C ARG A 386 -23.46 -3.63 -35.82
N LEU A 387 -23.88 -4.78 -36.34
CA LEU A 387 -23.07 -6.00 -36.37
C LEU A 387 -21.84 -5.81 -37.26
N THR A 388 -20.67 -6.32 -36.84
CA THR A 388 -19.38 -6.05 -37.52
C THR A 388 -18.70 -7.26 -38.18
N GLY A 389 -19.24 -8.48 -38.15
CA GLY A 389 -18.69 -9.62 -38.92
C GLY A 389 -19.03 -11.00 -38.36
N ALA A 390 -18.80 -12.05 -39.17
CA ALA A 390 -19.36 -13.42 -39.08
C ALA A 390 -18.99 -14.25 -37.81
N PRO A 391 -19.83 -15.25 -37.42
CA PRO A 391 -19.64 -16.05 -36.20
C PRO A 391 -18.35 -16.87 -36.22
N THR A 392 -17.69 -16.94 -35.07
CA THR A 392 -16.41 -17.63 -34.85
C THR A 392 -16.53 -19.13 -35.20
N PRO A 393 -15.72 -19.68 -36.12
CA PRO A 393 -15.75 -21.10 -36.44
C PRO A 393 -15.04 -21.95 -35.36
N ALA A 394 -15.51 -23.17 -35.15
CA ALA A 394 -14.87 -24.19 -34.32
C ALA A 394 -13.48 -24.58 -34.86
N PRO A 395 -12.52 -24.99 -34.01
CA PRO A 395 -11.15 -25.20 -34.46
C PRO A 395 -11.04 -26.49 -35.30
N THR A 396 -10.41 -26.41 -36.46
CA THR A 396 -9.92 -27.57 -37.23
C THR A 396 -8.67 -27.16 -38.05
N PRO A 397 -7.89 -28.13 -38.55
CA PRO A 397 -6.44 -28.31 -38.37
C PRO A 397 -5.57 -27.38 -39.24
N PRO A 398 -4.25 -27.27 -38.96
CA PRO A 398 -3.36 -26.32 -39.65
C PRO A 398 -3.24 -26.60 -41.16
N PRO A 399 -3.01 -25.55 -41.97
CA PRO A 399 -2.98 -25.65 -43.42
C PRO A 399 -1.74 -26.38 -43.94
N ALA A 400 -1.89 -27.00 -45.11
CA ALA A 400 -0.84 -27.66 -45.88
C ALA A 400 0.33 -26.71 -46.23
N PRO A 401 1.55 -27.24 -46.42
CA PRO A 401 2.79 -26.48 -46.30
C PRO A 401 3.10 -25.60 -47.54
N PRO A 402 3.81 -24.47 -47.34
CA PRO A 402 4.56 -23.78 -48.39
C PRO A 402 5.79 -24.62 -48.84
N PRO A 403 6.44 -24.34 -49.99
CA PRO A 403 7.46 -25.19 -50.61
C PRO A 403 8.64 -25.48 -49.66
N PRO A 404 9.39 -26.60 -49.81
CA PRO A 404 10.16 -27.21 -48.73
C PRO A 404 11.12 -26.22 -48.07
N ALA A 405 10.83 -25.89 -46.82
CA ALA A 405 11.55 -24.90 -46.02
C ALA A 405 12.56 -25.53 -45.05
N ASP A 406 13.05 -26.75 -45.32
CA ASP A 406 14.11 -27.38 -44.52
C ASP A 406 15.49 -27.22 -45.16
N VAL A 407 15.78 -26.02 -45.64
CA VAL A 407 17.16 -25.63 -45.94
C VAL A 407 17.87 -25.40 -44.60
N ARG A 408 18.63 -26.40 -44.14
CA ARG A 408 19.39 -26.31 -42.89
C ARG A 408 20.70 -25.58 -43.12
N HIS A 409 21.22 -24.92 -42.09
CA HIS A 409 22.55 -24.31 -42.15
C HIS A 409 23.49 -25.01 -41.18
N GLY A 410 24.72 -25.22 -41.62
CA GLY A 410 25.78 -25.82 -40.81
C GLY A 410 27.10 -25.08 -40.95
N VAL A 411 28.00 -25.35 -40.00
CA VAL A 411 29.37 -24.84 -40.03
C VAL A 411 30.30 -26.04 -40.07
N VAL A 412 31.26 -26.03 -41.01
CA VAL A 412 32.27 -27.09 -41.14
C VAL A 412 33.18 -27.11 -39.92
N THR A 413 33.35 -28.27 -39.30
CA THR A 413 34.17 -28.46 -38.09
C THR A 413 35.53 -29.10 -38.39
N ALA A 414 35.69 -29.76 -39.53
CA ALA A 414 36.97 -30.35 -39.95
C ALA A 414 37.93 -29.29 -40.52
N THR A 415 39.22 -29.41 -40.23
CA THR A 415 40.26 -28.51 -40.78
C THR A 415 40.24 -28.45 -42.31
N VAL A 416 39.97 -29.59 -42.97
CA VAL A 416 39.68 -29.70 -44.41
C VAL A 416 38.60 -30.76 -44.60
N LEU A 417 37.54 -30.43 -45.35
CA LEU A 417 36.43 -31.32 -45.69
C LEU A 417 36.29 -31.42 -47.21
N ASN A 418 36.40 -32.64 -47.75
CA ASN A 418 36.21 -32.88 -49.17
C ASN A 418 34.72 -32.83 -49.55
N VAL A 419 34.41 -32.13 -50.63
CA VAL A 419 33.10 -32.09 -51.28
C VAL A 419 33.17 -32.98 -52.52
N ARG A 420 32.13 -33.78 -52.78
CA ARG A 420 32.08 -34.79 -53.84
C ARG A 420 30.86 -34.64 -54.73
N GLY A 421 30.92 -35.20 -55.94
CA GLY A 421 29.82 -35.17 -56.92
C GLY A 421 28.57 -35.92 -56.47
N GLN A 422 28.77 -36.99 -55.71
CA GLN A 422 27.77 -37.91 -55.17
C GLN A 422 28.10 -38.20 -53.69
N PRO A 423 27.17 -38.70 -52.87
CA PRO A 423 27.48 -39.16 -51.52
C PRO A 423 28.40 -40.40 -51.55
N GLY A 424 29.34 -40.47 -50.60
CA GLY A 424 30.27 -41.60 -50.44
C GLY A 424 31.70 -41.35 -50.95
N VAL A 425 32.61 -42.28 -50.65
CA VAL A 425 34.06 -42.15 -50.91
C VAL A 425 34.64 -43.19 -51.88
N ARG A 426 33.80 -43.75 -52.78
CA ARG A 426 34.25 -44.74 -53.76
C ARG A 426 35.29 -44.16 -54.74
N ALA A 427 36.10 -45.04 -55.33
CA ALA A 427 37.20 -44.66 -56.22
C ALA A 427 36.73 -43.91 -57.48
N ASP A 428 35.51 -44.15 -57.94
CA ASP A 428 34.84 -43.49 -59.08
C ASP A 428 34.15 -42.15 -58.71
N ASN A 429 34.24 -41.71 -57.44
CA ASN A 429 33.67 -40.44 -56.97
C ASN A 429 34.75 -39.53 -56.33
N PRO A 430 35.69 -38.97 -57.10
CA PRO A 430 36.77 -38.13 -56.57
C PRO A 430 36.25 -36.82 -55.94
N PRO A 431 37.03 -36.17 -55.05
CA PRO A 431 36.68 -34.84 -54.54
C PRO A 431 36.57 -33.82 -55.68
N VAL A 432 35.46 -33.07 -55.69
CA VAL A 432 35.20 -31.99 -56.66
C VAL A 432 35.51 -30.61 -56.07
N ALA A 433 35.57 -30.48 -54.74
CA ALA A 433 36.00 -29.27 -54.04
C ALA A 433 36.43 -29.56 -52.60
N GLN A 434 36.91 -28.55 -51.88
CA GLN A 434 37.24 -28.62 -50.45
C GLN A 434 36.66 -27.43 -49.68
N LEU A 435 36.25 -27.68 -48.45
CA LEU A 435 35.84 -26.69 -47.45
C LEU A 435 36.80 -26.73 -46.25
N ARG A 436 36.85 -25.68 -45.45
CA ARG A 436 37.70 -25.55 -44.27
C ARG A 436 36.87 -25.30 -43.02
N ALA A 437 37.48 -25.52 -41.86
CA ALA A 437 36.85 -25.27 -40.57
C ALA A 437 36.35 -23.81 -40.49
N GLY A 438 35.10 -23.63 -40.09
CA GLY A 438 34.42 -22.33 -40.03
C GLY A 438 33.63 -21.96 -41.29
N ASP A 439 33.80 -22.67 -42.40
CA ASP A 439 32.99 -22.42 -43.61
C ASP A 439 31.52 -22.71 -43.34
N ALA A 440 30.66 -21.76 -43.71
CA ALA A 440 29.22 -21.93 -43.64
C ALA A 440 28.72 -22.72 -44.86
N VAL A 441 27.86 -23.70 -44.61
CA VAL A 441 27.22 -24.49 -45.66
C VAL A 441 25.70 -24.46 -45.51
N THR A 442 25.04 -24.39 -46.66
CA THR A 442 23.60 -24.52 -46.78
C THR A 442 23.31 -25.95 -47.18
N ILE A 443 22.50 -26.66 -46.38
CA ILE A 443 22.15 -28.07 -46.53
C ILE A 443 20.76 -28.13 -47.15
N TYR A 444 20.72 -28.61 -48.39
CA TYR A 444 19.49 -28.75 -49.15
C TYR A 444 18.85 -30.13 -48.99
N GLU A 445 19.64 -31.12 -48.58
CA GLU A 445 19.23 -32.51 -48.50
C GLU A 445 20.16 -33.28 -47.56
N GLU A 446 19.62 -34.30 -46.90
CA GLU A 446 20.38 -35.27 -46.12
C GLU A 446 20.07 -36.67 -46.64
N THR A 447 21.12 -37.48 -46.77
CA THR A 447 20.99 -38.88 -47.14
C THR A 447 22.00 -39.72 -46.36
N THR A 448 21.72 -41.01 -46.24
CA THR A 448 22.63 -41.96 -45.58
C THR A 448 23.22 -42.88 -46.64
N TYR A 449 24.55 -42.93 -46.72
CA TYR A 449 25.25 -43.76 -47.68
C TYR A 449 26.46 -44.44 -47.04
N GLY A 450 26.54 -45.77 -47.17
CA GLY A 450 27.59 -46.56 -46.56
C GLY A 450 27.60 -46.50 -45.02
N GLY A 451 26.44 -46.24 -44.41
CA GLY A 451 26.29 -46.10 -42.95
C GLY A 451 26.63 -44.71 -42.39
N ALA A 452 27.07 -43.77 -43.24
CA ALA A 452 27.39 -42.40 -42.85
C ALA A 452 26.38 -41.40 -43.43
N THR A 453 26.14 -40.31 -42.71
CA THR A 453 25.27 -39.22 -43.15
C THR A 453 26.02 -38.29 -44.12
N TRP A 454 25.37 -37.92 -45.21
CA TRP A 454 25.87 -37.00 -46.23
C TRP A 454 24.86 -35.88 -46.47
N TYR A 455 25.36 -34.64 -46.56
CA TYR A 455 24.58 -33.46 -46.84
C TYR A 455 24.81 -32.96 -48.26
N ARG A 456 23.73 -32.70 -49.00
CA ARG A 456 23.82 -31.98 -50.27
C ARG A 456 23.93 -30.50 -49.99
N ILE A 457 25.03 -29.90 -50.40
CA ILE A 457 25.37 -28.51 -50.13
C ILE A 457 25.36 -27.61 -51.38
N GLY A 458 24.87 -28.16 -52.50
CA GLY A 458 24.74 -27.49 -53.79
C GLY A 458 24.35 -28.48 -54.88
N ASP A 459 24.29 -28.03 -56.13
CA ASP A 459 24.08 -28.93 -57.27
C ASP A 459 25.30 -29.84 -57.45
N ALA A 460 25.07 -31.16 -57.52
CA ALA A 460 26.12 -32.20 -57.52
C ALA A 460 27.25 -31.98 -56.49
N ARG A 461 26.93 -31.50 -55.29
CA ARG A 461 27.91 -31.24 -54.22
C ARG A 461 27.46 -31.85 -52.90
N TRP A 462 28.17 -32.86 -52.44
CA TRP A 462 27.90 -33.60 -51.21
C TRP A 462 29.08 -33.53 -50.25
N ALA A 463 28.80 -33.30 -48.98
CA ALA A 463 29.78 -33.26 -47.90
C ALA A 463 29.36 -34.21 -46.76
N HIS A 464 30.34 -34.74 -46.04
CA HIS A 464 30.08 -35.69 -44.96
C HIS A 464 29.51 -35.00 -43.72
N GLY A 465 28.41 -35.51 -43.18
CA GLY A 465 27.58 -34.86 -42.16
C GLY A 465 28.24 -34.70 -40.80
N ASP A 466 29.02 -35.69 -40.36
CA ASP A 466 29.74 -35.65 -39.06
C ASP A 466 30.69 -34.47 -38.91
N TRP A 467 31.09 -33.85 -40.01
CA TRP A 467 32.02 -32.73 -40.05
C TRP A 467 31.32 -31.38 -40.26
N ILE A 468 29.99 -31.35 -40.12
CA ILE A 468 29.18 -30.15 -40.25
C ILE A 468 28.26 -30.06 -39.02
N ARG A 469 28.51 -29.06 -38.17
CA ARG A 469 27.67 -28.79 -37.00
C ARG A 469 26.49 -27.90 -37.41
N LEU A 470 25.27 -28.37 -37.17
CA LEU A 470 24.05 -27.62 -37.49
C LEU A 470 23.90 -26.38 -36.59
N VAL A 471 23.55 -25.24 -37.17
CA VAL A 471 23.40 -23.96 -36.46
C VAL A 471 22.17 -23.97 -35.54
N GLU A 472 21.14 -24.75 -35.87
CA GLU A 472 19.87 -24.80 -35.14
C GLU A 472 19.96 -25.49 -33.77
N GLU A 473 20.85 -26.50 -33.62
CA GLU A 473 21.09 -27.18 -32.34
C GLU A 473 21.75 -26.25 -31.30
N ALA A 474 22.66 -25.38 -31.75
CA ALA A 474 23.28 -24.36 -30.91
C ALA A 474 22.27 -23.28 -30.49
N ALA A 475 21.38 -22.87 -31.40
CA ALA A 475 20.33 -21.90 -31.10
C ALA A 475 19.25 -22.46 -30.15
N ARG A 476 18.91 -23.75 -30.26
CA ARG A 476 17.94 -24.42 -29.37
C ARG A 476 18.47 -24.56 -27.94
N ALA A 477 19.75 -24.86 -27.76
CA ALA A 477 20.38 -24.91 -26.44
C ALA A 477 20.35 -23.54 -25.73
N VAL A 478 20.66 -22.46 -26.46
CA VAL A 478 20.58 -21.08 -25.93
C VAL A 478 19.14 -20.68 -25.61
N ARG A 479 18.16 -21.03 -26.47
CA ARG A 479 16.73 -20.77 -26.20
C ARG A 479 16.21 -21.54 -24.99
N ASN A 480 16.65 -22.77 -24.76
CA ASN A 480 16.23 -23.56 -23.60
C ASN A 480 16.82 -23.02 -22.30
N VAL A 481 18.07 -22.56 -22.32
CA VAL A 481 18.68 -21.87 -21.17
C VAL A 481 17.97 -20.53 -20.94
N ALA A 482 17.71 -19.74 -21.99
CA ALA A 482 16.99 -18.47 -21.88
C ALA A 482 15.54 -18.66 -21.39
N ALA A 483 14.83 -19.70 -21.85
CA ALA A 483 13.48 -20.03 -21.43
C ALA A 483 13.45 -20.56 -19.98
N ALA A 484 14.42 -21.38 -19.58
CA ALA A 484 14.56 -21.81 -18.18
C ALA A 484 14.92 -20.65 -17.25
N THR A 485 15.74 -19.70 -17.72
CA THR A 485 16.10 -18.49 -16.96
C THR A 485 14.92 -17.51 -16.88
N ALA A 486 14.13 -17.36 -17.96
CA ALA A 486 12.93 -16.55 -18.00
C ALA A 486 11.78 -17.16 -17.18
N ALA A 487 11.63 -18.49 -17.19
CA ALA A 487 10.67 -19.20 -16.34
C ALA A 487 11.06 -19.15 -14.85
N ALA A 488 12.36 -19.22 -14.52
CA ALA A 488 12.85 -19.01 -13.16
C ALA A 488 12.68 -17.55 -12.70
N ALA A 489 12.85 -16.58 -13.59
CA ALA A 489 12.59 -15.16 -13.32
C ALA A 489 11.09 -14.85 -13.15
N GLN A 490 10.20 -15.52 -13.89
CA GLN A 490 8.74 -15.39 -13.73
C GLN A 490 8.18 -16.18 -12.54
N ALA A 491 8.80 -17.29 -12.14
CA ALA A 491 8.42 -18.05 -10.96
C ALA A 491 8.88 -17.40 -9.64
N ALA A 492 9.97 -16.62 -9.67
CA ALA A 492 10.43 -15.82 -8.54
C ALA A 492 9.51 -14.62 -8.22
N ASP A 493 8.57 -14.29 -9.12
CA ASP A 493 7.76 -13.06 -9.10
C ASP A 493 6.34 -13.25 -8.56
N ARG A 494 6.03 -14.41 -7.95
CA ARG A 494 4.72 -14.69 -7.35
C ARG A 494 4.83 -14.99 -5.86
N ILE A 495 5.38 -14.03 -5.12
CA ILE A 495 5.23 -14.02 -3.67
C ILE A 495 3.82 -13.50 -3.37
N SER A 496 2.95 -14.38 -2.90
CA SER A 496 1.67 -14.01 -2.29
C SER A 496 1.82 -13.90 -0.77
N LEU A 497 0.95 -13.12 -0.13
CA LEU A 497 0.88 -13.11 1.33
C LEU A 497 0.55 -14.52 1.87
N PRO A 498 1.11 -14.91 3.03
CA PRO A 498 1.97 -14.12 3.90
C PRO A 498 3.44 -14.05 3.44
N VAL A 499 4.04 -12.87 3.60
CA VAL A 499 5.45 -12.60 3.27
C VAL A 499 6.19 -12.22 4.54
N GLY A 500 7.35 -12.83 4.80
CA GLY A 500 8.21 -12.52 5.94
C GLY A 500 9.52 -11.90 5.51
N TRP A 501 10.13 -11.08 6.38
CA TRP A 501 11.50 -10.59 6.18
C TRP A 501 12.36 -10.89 7.40
N VAL A 502 13.61 -11.25 7.16
CA VAL A 502 14.59 -11.52 8.23
C VAL A 502 15.02 -10.20 8.87
N VAL A 503 14.73 -10.04 10.17
CA VAL A 503 14.99 -8.80 10.92
C VAL A 503 16.35 -8.82 11.63
N THR A 504 16.94 -10.01 11.80
CA THR A 504 18.30 -10.17 12.33
C THR A 504 19.35 -10.11 11.21
N SER A 505 20.64 -9.99 11.56
CA SER A 505 21.74 -9.94 10.60
C SER A 505 21.78 -11.20 9.70
N ALA A 506 21.59 -12.36 10.33
CA ALA A 506 21.43 -13.63 9.65
C ALA A 506 20.66 -14.63 10.52
N LEU A 507 19.93 -15.54 9.88
CA LEU A 507 19.06 -16.51 10.53
C LEU A 507 19.27 -17.90 9.94
N ASN A 508 19.51 -18.88 10.82
CA ASN A 508 19.74 -20.26 10.41
C ASN A 508 18.44 -20.90 9.88
N VAL A 509 18.57 -21.63 8.77
CA VAL A 509 17.53 -22.48 8.20
C VAL A 509 17.79 -23.91 8.65
N ARG A 510 16.74 -24.63 9.01
CA ARG A 510 16.79 -26.03 9.48
C ARG A 510 15.84 -26.91 8.68
N ALA A 511 16.13 -28.21 8.65
CA ALA A 511 15.33 -29.20 7.91
C ALA A 511 13.91 -29.36 8.49
N ARG A 512 13.80 -29.21 9.81
CA ARG A 512 12.55 -29.29 10.57
C ARG A 512 12.52 -28.20 11.66
N PRO A 513 11.36 -27.88 12.25
CA PRO A 513 11.27 -26.96 13.38
C PRO A 513 12.08 -27.44 14.60
N GLY A 514 12.69 -26.52 15.33
CA GLY A 514 13.40 -26.79 16.59
C GLY A 514 14.93 -26.75 16.46
N VAL A 515 15.63 -26.76 17.60
CA VAL A 515 17.10 -26.61 17.68
C VAL A 515 17.82 -27.81 18.31
N SER A 516 17.25 -29.01 18.21
CA SER A 516 17.90 -30.24 18.73
C SER A 516 19.19 -30.58 17.99
N ASP A 517 20.07 -31.34 18.66
CA ASP A 517 21.39 -31.73 18.14
C ASP A 517 21.30 -32.52 16.81
N ASP A 518 20.22 -33.29 16.63
CA ASP A 518 19.92 -34.06 15.42
C ASP A 518 19.25 -33.22 14.30
N ASN A 519 19.11 -31.91 14.48
CA ASN A 519 18.55 -30.98 13.49
C ASN A 519 19.48 -29.78 13.25
N PRO A 520 20.71 -29.96 12.74
CA PRO A 520 21.65 -28.86 12.55
C PRO A 520 21.16 -27.81 11.53
N PRO A 521 21.71 -26.58 11.53
CA PRO A 521 21.50 -25.63 10.44
C PRO A 521 21.92 -26.23 9.10
N ILE A 522 21.05 -26.12 8.10
CA ILE A 522 21.29 -26.61 6.73
C ILE A 522 21.61 -25.48 5.75
N ASP A 523 21.24 -24.24 6.10
CA ASP A 523 21.43 -23.04 5.29
C ASP A 523 21.26 -21.78 6.17
N GLN A 524 21.42 -20.59 5.59
CA GLN A 524 21.24 -19.31 6.27
C GLN A 524 20.57 -18.27 5.36
N VAL A 525 19.60 -17.54 5.90
CA VAL A 525 18.97 -16.38 5.25
C VAL A 525 19.45 -15.08 5.91
N LYS A 526 19.55 -14.02 5.12
CA LYS A 526 20.20 -12.75 5.53
C LYS A 526 19.20 -11.66 5.86
N HIS A 527 19.64 -10.65 6.62
CA HIS A 527 18.86 -9.45 6.90
C HIS A 527 18.18 -8.89 5.65
N ASN A 528 16.94 -8.42 5.81
CA ASN A 528 16.10 -7.84 4.74
C ASN A 528 15.74 -8.80 3.59
N GLN A 529 16.11 -10.08 3.67
CA GLN A 529 15.68 -11.08 2.70
C GLN A 529 14.19 -11.39 2.88
N ALA A 530 13.41 -11.23 1.80
CA ALA A 530 12.00 -11.61 1.74
C ALA A 530 11.85 -13.14 1.63
N LEU A 531 10.85 -13.69 2.32
CA LEU A 531 10.57 -15.11 2.47
C LEU A 531 9.08 -15.35 2.26
N SER A 532 8.71 -16.33 1.43
CA SER A 532 7.34 -16.85 1.40
C SER A 532 7.09 -17.66 2.67
N ILE A 533 6.05 -17.33 3.43
CA ILE A 533 5.69 -18.07 4.64
C ILE A 533 4.60 -19.09 4.28
N LEU A 534 5.03 -20.34 4.12
CA LEU A 534 4.16 -21.43 3.66
C LEU A 534 3.36 -22.07 4.80
N GLU A 535 3.93 -22.05 6.01
CA GLU A 535 3.36 -22.69 7.18
C GLU A 535 3.96 -22.11 8.47
N THR A 536 3.22 -22.14 9.57
CA THR A 536 3.74 -21.83 10.91
C THR A 536 3.48 -22.98 11.86
N GLN A 537 4.50 -23.43 12.58
CA GLN A 537 4.38 -24.40 13.67
C GLN A 537 4.93 -23.82 14.97
N VAL A 538 4.38 -24.27 16.10
CA VAL A 538 4.91 -23.93 17.43
C VAL A 538 5.58 -25.17 17.99
N VAL A 539 6.89 -25.07 18.24
CA VAL A 539 7.69 -26.16 18.82
C VAL A 539 8.42 -25.61 20.04
N TRP A 540 8.19 -26.25 21.19
CA TRP A 540 8.72 -25.84 22.50
C TRP A 540 8.49 -24.35 22.80
N GLY A 541 7.29 -23.84 22.49
CA GLY A 541 6.90 -22.45 22.72
C GLY A 541 7.43 -21.43 21.71
N SER A 542 8.30 -21.84 20.78
CA SER A 542 8.83 -20.96 19.73
C SER A 542 8.06 -21.15 18.43
N LYS A 543 7.72 -20.05 17.74
CA LYS A 543 7.15 -20.11 16.39
C LYS A 543 8.24 -20.45 15.39
N TRP A 544 7.93 -21.29 14.41
CA TRP A 544 8.78 -21.68 13.29
C TRP A 544 8.02 -21.52 12.00
N HIS A 545 8.64 -20.90 11.00
CA HIS A 545 8.04 -20.68 9.69
C HIS A 545 8.69 -21.59 8.64
N ARG A 546 7.86 -22.28 7.87
CA ARG A 546 8.32 -23.04 6.70
C ARG A 546 8.44 -22.09 5.51
N ILE A 547 9.63 -22.06 4.90
CA ILE A 547 10.00 -21.14 3.81
C ILE A 547 10.34 -21.88 2.51
N GLY A 548 10.15 -23.21 2.50
CA GLY A 548 10.39 -24.09 1.37
C GLY A 548 10.08 -25.54 1.72
N GLN A 549 10.42 -26.47 0.83
CA GLN A 549 10.44 -27.90 1.18
C GLN A 549 11.58 -28.13 2.18
N ASP A 550 11.26 -28.69 3.35
CA ASP A 550 12.23 -29.00 4.43
C ASP A 550 13.14 -27.82 4.79
N ARG A 551 12.59 -26.60 4.79
CA ARG A 551 13.32 -25.38 5.16
C ARG A 551 12.49 -24.57 6.15
N TRP A 552 12.98 -24.48 7.37
CA TRP A 552 12.34 -23.83 8.50
C TRP A 552 13.24 -22.79 9.15
N VAL A 553 12.65 -21.66 9.56
CA VAL A 553 13.34 -20.59 10.29
C VAL A 553 12.58 -20.25 11.56
N GLU A 554 13.30 -19.77 12.58
CA GLU A 554 12.68 -19.32 13.82
C GLU A 554 11.90 -18.02 13.58
N GLY A 555 10.61 -18.03 13.91
CA GLY A 555 9.68 -16.94 13.62
C GLY A 555 9.89 -15.68 14.44
N GLY A 556 10.52 -15.76 15.62
CA GLY A 556 10.83 -14.58 16.45
C GLY A 556 11.75 -13.55 15.78
N TRP A 557 12.42 -13.93 14.69
CA TRP A 557 13.34 -13.09 13.93
C TRP A 557 12.83 -12.73 12.53
N VAL A 558 11.54 -13.01 12.25
CA VAL A 558 10.91 -12.77 10.96
C VAL A 558 9.68 -11.89 11.18
N GLY A 559 9.67 -10.68 10.61
CA GLY A 559 8.46 -9.83 10.59
C GLY A 559 7.55 -10.29 9.47
N VAL A 560 6.33 -10.74 9.78
CA VAL A 560 5.43 -11.36 8.79
C VAL A 560 4.26 -10.45 8.44
N ALA A 561 4.18 -10.06 7.17
CA ALA A 561 3.05 -9.35 6.61
C ALA A 561 1.93 -10.33 6.24
N ARG A 562 0.69 -9.98 6.61
CA ARG A 562 -0.50 -10.78 6.36
C ARG A 562 -1.59 -9.92 5.75
N ALA A 563 -2.42 -10.53 4.92
CA ALA A 563 -3.62 -9.88 4.40
C ALA A 563 -4.56 -9.52 5.55
N ARG A 564 -5.21 -8.36 5.43
CA ARG A 564 -6.20 -7.86 6.36
C ARG A 564 -7.49 -7.53 5.61
N PRO A 565 -8.64 -7.93 6.16
CA PRO A 565 -9.91 -7.41 5.67
C PRO A 565 -9.93 -5.89 5.75
N ARG A 566 -10.49 -5.23 4.74
CA ARG A 566 -10.70 -3.80 4.76
C ARG A 566 -11.71 -3.43 5.87
N PRO A 567 -11.36 -2.51 6.77
CA PRO A 567 -12.32 -1.92 7.70
C PRO A 567 -13.46 -1.20 6.96
N SER A 568 -14.69 -1.30 7.46
CA SER A 568 -15.88 -0.72 6.82
C SER A 568 -15.85 0.82 6.66
N ASN A 569 -15.12 1.52 7.54
CA ASN A 569 -14.88 2.96 7.47
C ASN A 569 -13.85 3.36 6.39
N ILE A 570 -13.24 2.40 5.71
CA ILE A 570 -12.45 2.61 4.50
C ILE A 570 -13.32 2.27 3.30
N GLY A 571 -13.49 3.24 2.39
CA GLY A 571 -14.34 3.08 1.21
C GLY A 571 -13.92 1.90 0.32
N PRO A 572 -14.87 1.28 -0.42
CA PRO A 572 -14.62 0.06 -1.19
C PRO A 572 -13.58 0.22 -2.31
N GLU A 573 -13.43 1.44 -2.84
CA GLU A 573 -12.46 1.78 -3.88
C GLU A 573 -11.23 2.53 -3.33
N ALA A 574 -11.13 2.68 -2.00
CA ALA A 574 -10.08 3.48 -1.39
C ALA A 574 -8.73 2.75 -1.48
N ARG A 575 -7.68 3.55 -1.67
CA ARG A 575 -6.28 3.12 -1.48
C ARG A 575 -5.93 3.27 -0.01
N TRP A 576 -5.53 2.17 0.63
CA TRP A 576 -5.21 2.18 2.06
C TRP A 576 -4.01 1.32 2.41
N VAL A 577 -3.36 1.65 3.53
CA VAL A 577 -2.19 0.94 4.06
C VAL A 577 -2.52 0.41 5.44
N GLY A 578 -2.47 -0.91 5.60
CA GLY A 578 -2.58 -1.57 6.90
C GLY A 578 -1.20 -1.75 7.52
N VAL A 579 -0.95 -1.11 8.67
CA VAL A 579 0.32 -1.14 9.41
C VAL A 579 0.17 -2.02 10.66
N CYS A 580 0.90 -3.12 10.72
CA CYS A 580 0.97 -4.00 11.88
C CYS A 580 2.12 -3.60 12.81
N LEU A 581 1.79 -3.13 14.01
CA LEU A 581 2.79 -2.72 15.01
C LEU A 581 3.51 -3.91 15.67
N GLN A 582 2.86 -5.08 15.77
CA GLN A 582 3.48 -6.26 16.37
C GLN A 582 4.53 -6.89 15.44
N GLU A 583 4.18 -7.07 14.16
CA GLU A 583 5.04 -7.67 13.15
C GLU A 583 5.99 -6.66 12.48
N GLN A 584 5.78 -5.36 12.73
CA GLN A 584 6.52 -4.26 12.09
C GLN A 584 6.51 -4.35 10.55
N THR A 585 5.32 -4.60 10.01
CA THR A 585 5.06 -4.71 8.57
C THR A 585 3.92 -3.80 8.14
N ALA A 586 3.85 -3.52 6.84
CA ALA A 586 2.70 -2.89 6.23
C ALA A 586 2.30 -3.59 4.93
N VAL A 587 1.01 -3.49 4.60
CA VAL A 587 0.43 -3.96 3.34
C VAL A 587 -0.41 -2.83 2.75
N ALA A 588 -0.18 -2.50 1.48
CA ALA A 588 -0.98 -1.56 0.71
C ALA A 588 -2.07 -2.29 -0.05
N TYR A 589 -3.26 -1.69 -0.13
CA TYR A 589 -4.46 -2.28 -0.70
C TYR A 589 -5.17 -1.30 -1.64
N GLU A 590 -5.71 -1.83 -2.74
CA GLU A 590 -6.73 -1.17 -3.57
C GLU A 590 -8.07 -1.85 -3.31
N GLY A 591 -8.96 -1.18 -2.57
CA GLY A 591 -10.17 -1.82 -2.04
C GLY A 591 -9.79 -2.99 -1.14
N ASP A 592 -10.25 -4.20 -1.48
CA ASP A 592 -9.94 -5.43 -0.73
C ASP A 592 -8.68 -6.15 -1.24
N ARG A 593 -8.07 -5.65 -2.32
CA ARG A 593 -6.94 -6.32 -2.99
C ARG A 593 -5.60 -5.83 -2.45
N PRO A 594 -4.77 -6.68 -1.82
CA PRO A 594 -3.40 -6.32 -1.46
C PRO A 594 -2.54 -6.21 -2.73
N VAL A 595 -1.78 -5.13 -2.84
CA VAL A 595 -0.97 -4.80 -4.04
C VAL A 595 0.52 -4.70 -3.76
N TYR A 596 0.90 -4.41 -2.52
CA TYR A 596 2.30 -4.26 -2.12
C TYR A 596 2.46 -4.51 -0.63
N THR A 597 3.61 -5.02 -0.21
CA THR A 597 3.91 -5.25 1.20
C THR A 597 5.37 -4.96 1.53
N MET A 598 5.63 -4.45 2.73
CA MET A 598 6.96 -3.99 3.16
C MET A 598 7.17 -4.16 4.66
N LEU A 599 8.42 -4.11 5.10
CA LEU A 599 8.75 -3.85 6.51
C LEU A 599 8.58 -2.36 6.83
N VAL A 600 8.32 -2.06 8.11
CA VAL A 600 8.28 -0.70 8.63
C VAL A 600 9.11 -0.60 9.92
N ALA A 601 9.37 0.62 10.37
CA ALA A 601 9.85 0.89 11.73
C ALA A 601 8.93 1.93 12.40
N SER A 602 8.09 1.49 13.33
CA SER A 602 7.13 2.34 14.03
C SER A 602 7.77 3.09 15.22
N GLY A 603 6.94 3.80 15.98
CA GLY A 603 7.32 4.53 17.17
C GLY A 603 7.79 3.65 18.32
N LEU A 604 8.82 4.11 19.03
CA LEU A 604 9.33 3.47 20.26
C LEU A 604 8.29 3.50 21.38
N SER A 605 8.46 2.69 22.43
CA SER A 605 7.52 2.65 23.57
C SER A 605 7.30 4.00 24.25
N GLY A 606 8.34 4.85 24.33
CA GLY A 606 8.23 6.21 24.88
C GLY A 606 7.64 7.24 23.91
N THR A 607 7.51 6.91 22.62
CA THR A 607 6.90 7.75 21.58
C THR A 607 6.15 6.87 20.58
N PRO A 608 5.10 6.16 21.03
CA PRO A 608 4.49 5.09 20.27
C PRO A 608 3.75 5.63 19.04
N THR A 609 3.64 4.80 18.00
CA THR A 609 2.75 5.11 16.88
C THR A 609 1.31 4.95 17.33
N VAL A 610 0.50 5.98 17.07
CA VAL A 610 -0.93 5.96 17.39
C VAL A 610 -1.67 4.91 16.55
N GLN A 611 -2.53 4.12 17.20
CA GLN A 611 -3.39 3.13 16.55
C GLN A 611 -4.70 3.76 16.09
N GLY A 612 -5.27 3.24 15.01
CA GLY A 612 -6.54 3.71 14.46
C GLY A 612 -6.60 3.75 12.95
N ILE A 613 -7.69 4.29 12.45
CA ILE A 613 -7.95 4.45 11.02
C ILE A 613 -7.92 5.94 10.73
N PHE A 614 -7.02 6.32 9.84
CA PHE A 614 -6.65 7.70 9.63
C PHE A 614 -6.75 8.05 8.16
N ARG A 615 -7.10 9.29 7.88
CA ARG A 615 -7.08 9.85 6.52
C ARG A 615 -5.81 10.66 6.35
N THR A 616 -5.09 10.42 5.26
CA THR A 616 -3.98 11.31 4.90
C THR A 616 -4.55 12.72 4.70
N TRP A 617 -3.95 13.72 5.35
CA TRP A 617 -4.39 15.12 5.27
C TRP A 617 -3.38 16.00 4.54
N LEU A 618 -2.12 15.56 4.44
CA LEU A 618 -1.09 16.24 3.67
C LEU A 618 -0.09 15.27 3.07
N ARG A 619 0.25 15.48 1.80
CA ARG A 619 1.31 14.77 1.07
C ARG A 619 2.40 15.77 0.71
N LEU A 620 3.63 15.51 1.14
CA LEU A 620 4.80 16.34 0.81
C LEU A 620 5.87 15.51 0.09
N PRO A 621 6.34 15.93 -1.10
CA PRO A 621 7.40 15.23 -1.81
C PRO A 621 8.75 15.35 -1.09
N THR A 622 8.99 16.48 -0.41
CA THR A 622 10.15 16.70 0.47
C THR A 622 9.79 17.70 1.57
N GLY A 623 10.39 17.55 2.74
CA GLY A 623 10.24 18.47 3.86
C GLY A 623 11.32 18.26 4.92
N LYS A 624 11.45 19.21 5.85
CA LYS A 624 12.35 19.07 7.00
C LYS A 624 11.59 18.43 8.16
N MET A 625 12.26 17.58 8.93
CA MET A 625 11.72 17.04 10.18
C MET A 625 12.72 17.24 11.31
N ALA A 626 12.32 17.97 12.35
CA ALA A 626 13.15 18.22 13.52
C ALA A 626 12.32 18.09 14.80
N GLY A 627 12.98 17.71 15.89
CA GLY A 627 12.33 17.54 17.18
C GLY A 627 13.27 16.94 18.23
N GLY A 628 12.68 16.47 19.32
CA GLY A 628 13.42 15.97 20.48
C GLY A 628 14.08 17.10 21.29
N ASN A 629 14.83 16.72 22.32
CA ASN A 629 15.47 17.65 23.24
C ASN A 629 16.99 17.38 23.31
N PRO A 630 17.84 18.38 23.00
CA PRO A 630 19.30 18.24 23.08
C PRO A 630 19.78 17.86 24.49
N ALA A 631 19.14 18.37 25.54
CA ALA A 631 19.50 18.10 26.92
C ALA A 631 19.28 16.64 27.34
N TYR A 632 18.38 15.93 26.65
CA TYR A 632 18.06 14.53 26.91
C TYR A 632 18.61 13.58 25.83
N GLY A 633 19.44 14.08 24.91
CA GLY A 633 20.05 13.28 23.85
C GLY A 633 19.07 12.74 22.79
N SER A 634 17.83 13.25 22.75
CA SER A 634 16.79 12.80 21.80
C SER A 634 16.62 13.72 20.60
N TYR A 635 17.42 14.79 20.52
CA TYR A 635 17.37 15.76 19.42
C TYR A 635 17.69 15.13 18.06
N TYR A 636 16.88 15.45 17.06
CA TYR A 636 17.12 15.11 15.67
C TYR A 636 16.80 16.28 14.75
N TYR A 637 17.55 16.38 13.65
CA TYR A 637 17.33 17.35 12.59
C TYR A 637 17.56 16.68 11.23
N LEU A 638 16.51 16.50 10.45
CA LEU A 638 16.53 15.72 9.21
C LEU A 638 16.15 16.64 8.06
N GLU A 639 17.10 16.92 7.18
CA GLU A 639 16.85 17.65 5.95
C GLU A 639 16.27 16.73 4.88
N ASP A 640 15.38 17.28 4.05
CA ASP A 640 14.79 16.62 2.87
C ASP A 640 14.33 15.18 3.13
N VAL A 641 13.47 15.02 4.13
CA VAL A 641 12.68 13.81 4.32
C VAL A 641 11.65 13.75 3.20
N THR A 642 11.84 12.83 2.27
CA THR A 642 11.03 12.70 1.06
C THR A 642 9.83 11.78 1.23
N TRP A 643 8.87 11.89 0.31
CA TRP A 643 7.76 10.95 0.16
C TRP A 643 6.91 10.80 1.43
N THR A 644 6.47 11.94 1.98
CA THR A 644 5.77 11.99 3.27
C THR A 644 4.25 12.05 3.07
N CYS A 645 3.51 11.16 3.74
CA CYS A 645 2.05 11.18 3.85
C CYS A 645 1.66 11.33 5.33
N TYR A 646 1.26 12.53 5.75
CA TYR A 646 0.76 12.79 7.10
C TYR A 646 -0.67 12.31 7.23
N PHE A 647 -0.94 11.45 8.22
CA PHE A 647 -2.25 10.84 8.43
C PHE A 647 -2.90 11.24 9.76
N TYR A 648 -2.14 11.70 10.75
CA TYR A 648 -2.72 12.16 12.03
C TYR A 648 -1.79 13.14 12.75
N SER A 649 -2.19 14.38 12.99
CA SER A 649 -1.29 15.43 13.52
C SER A 649 0.08 15.37 12.83
N GLY A 650 1.20 15.33 13.54
CA GLY A 650 2.53 15.16 12.93
C GLY A 650 2.92 13.72 12.56
N TYR A 651 2.03 12.72 12.67
CA TYR A 651 2.32 11.31 12.34
C TYR A 651 2.17 11.05 10.84
N SER A 652 3.17 10.39 10.26
CA SER A 652 3.24 10.17 8.82
C SER A 652 3.86 8.82 8.45
N LEU A 653 3.52 8.35 7.25
CA LEU A 653 4.33 7.40 6.49
C LEU A 653 5.40 8.22 5.76
N HIS A 654 6.70 7.91 5.91
CA HIS A 654 7.74 8.66 5.20
C HIS A 654 9.05 7.90 5.05
N THR A 655 9.92 8.43 4.19
CA THR A 655 11.29 7.94 4.00
C THR A 655 12.10 8.02 5.29
N ALA A 656 12.78 6.95 5.65
CA ALA A 656 13.82 6.95 6.68
C ALA A 656 15.18 6.58 6.06
N TYR A 657 15.83 7.56 5.43
CA TYR A 657 17.15 7.35 4.81
C TYR A 657 18.28 7.18 5.83
N TRP A 658 18.01 7.43 7.11
CA TRP A 658 19.02 7.54 8.17
C TRP A 658 19.26 6.27 9.01
N HIS A 659 18.53 5.20 8.74
CA HIS A 659 18.75 3.89 9.35
C HIS A 659 18.21 2.75 8.46
N ASP A 660 18.62 1.52 8.75
CA ASP A 660 18.11 0.30 8.10
C ASP A 660 17.41 -0.65 9.10
N ALA A 661 16.95 -0.13 10.25
CA ALA A 661 16.37 -0.93 11.33
C ALA A 661 14.88 -1.30 11.10
N PHE A 662 14.49 -1.58 9.86
CA PHE A 662 13.12 -1.98 9.52
C PHE A 662 12.79 -3.36 10.12
N GLY A 663 11.53 -3.56 10.52
CA GLY A 663 11.12 -4.71 11.33
C GLY A 663 11.26 -4.52 12.84
N ARG A 664 11.69 -3.33 13.29
CA ARG A 664 11.77 -2.96 14.71
C ARG A 664 11.34 -1.51 14.93
N PRO A 665 10.68 -1.19 16.06
CA PRO A 665 10.39 0.21 16.39
C PRO A 665 11.66 1.06 16.49
N ARG A 666 11.65 2.24 15.85
CA ARG A 666 12.79 3.16 15.83
C ARG A 666 12.44 4.64 15.79
N SER A 667 11.20 5.00 15.48
CA SER A 667 10.79 6.38 15.27
C SER A 667 10.27 7.05 16.56
N HIS A 668 9.96 8.34 16.45
CA HIS A 668 9.22 9.11 17.46
C HIS A 668 7.71 9.18 17.13
N GLY A 669 7.14 8.06 16.67
CA GLY A 669 5.71 7.89 16.40
C GLY A 669 5.38 7.71 14.92
N CYS A 670 6.17 8.27 14.00
CA CYS A 670 5.94 8.05 12.57
C CYS A 670 6.15 6.58 12.15
N VAL A 671 5.68 6.22 10.97
CA VAL A 671 5.94 4.90 10.37
C VAL A 671 7.05 5.09 9.36
N ASN A 672 8.26 4.71 9.74
CA ASN A 672 9.43 4.83 8.89
C ASN A 672 9.40 3.74 7.82
N LEU A 673 9.58 4.14 6.56
CA LEU A 673 9.67 3.28 5.39
C LEU A 673 11.07 3.37 4.76
N SER A 674 11.49 2.32 4.06
CA SER A 674 12.69 2.40 3.22
C SER A 674 12.50 3.50 2.17
N PRO A 675 13.58 4.13 1.64
CA PRO A 675 13.43 5.16 0.61
C PRO A 675 12.61 4.70 -0.61
N TYR A 676 12.80 3.45 -1.04
CA TYR A 676 12.03 2.89 -2.15
C TYR A 676 10.56 2.68 -1.78
N ASP A 677 10.27 2.11 -0.61
CA ASP A 677 8.89 1.82 -0.19
C ASP A 677 8.10 3.10 0.07
N ALA A 678 8.74 4.13 0.64
CA ALA A 678 8.13 5.43 0.84
C ALA A 678 7.74 6.08 -0.50
N TRP A 679 8.67 6.07 -1.46
CA TRP A 679 8.41 6.56 -2.82
C TRP A 679 7.28 5.79 -3.49
N TRP A 680 7.31 4.46 -3.41
CA TRP A 680 6.27 3.61 -4.00
C TRP A 680 4.90 3.94 -3.42
N ILE A 681 4.78 4.01 -2.09
CA ILE A 681 3.53 4.35 -1.41
C ILE A 681 3.06 5.75 -1.79
N TYR A 682 3.97 6.72 -1.83
CA TYR A 682 3.64 8.09 -2.19
C TYR A 682 3.11 8.19 -3.62
N GLU A 683 3.81 7.64 -4.62
CA GLU A 683 3.37 7.66 -6.02
C GLU A 683 2.08 6.87 -6.23
N TRP A 684 2.01 5.66 -5.67
CA TRP A 684 0.83 4.82 -5.75
C TRP A 684 -0.39 5.50 -5.13
N SER A 685 -0.25 6.13 -3.96
CA SER A 685 -1.40 6.73 -3.29
C SER A 685 -1.96 7.94 -4.04
N ALA A 686 -1.19 8.59 -4.91
CA ALA A 686 -1.59 9.79 -5.65
C ALA A 686 -2.88 9.60 -6.45
N ALA A 687 -3.09 8.40 -7.03
CA ALA A 687 -4.30 8.09 -7.79
C ALA A 687 -5.58 8.02 -6.94
N GLY A 688 -5.45 7.89 -5.60
CA GLY A 688 -6.57 8.01 -4.66
C GLY A 688 -6.88 9.46 -4.23
N GLY A 689 -6.19 10.45 -4.80
CA GLY A 689 -6.38 11.88 -4.51
C GLY A 689 -5.49 12.43 -3.39
N PRO A 690 -5.69 13.70 -2.99
CA PRO A 690 -4.82 14.39 -2.02
C PRO A 690 -4.86 13.78 -0.62
N ASN A 691 -5.98 13.11 -0.27
CA ASN A 691 -6.20 12.52 1.06
C ASN A 691 -5.85 11.02 1.13
N SER A 692 -5.08 10.53 0.18
CA SER A 692 -4.70 9.11 0.03
C SER A 692 -3.21 8.89 0.36
N PRO A 693 -2.84 7.79 1.02
CA PRO A 693 -3.71 6.65 1.35
C PRO A 693 -4.47 6.88 2.66
N MET A 694 -5.56 6.14 2.87
CA MET A 694 -6.02 5.92 4.25
C MET A 694 -5.02 5.01 4.97
N VAL A 695 -4.84 5.19 6.28
CA VAL A 695 -3.85 4.44 7.05
C VAL A 695 -4.55 3.75 8.21
N TYR A 696 -4.52 2.42 8.23
CA TYR A 696 -5.04 1.61 9.33
C TYR A 696 -3.88 1.04 10.14
N VAL A 697 -3.65 1.59 11.34
CA VAL A 697 -2.61 1.15 12.27
C VAL A 697 -3.22 0.28 13.36
N TYR A 698 -2.67 -0.92 13.54
CA TYR A 698 -3.21 -1.90 14.49
C TYR A 698 -2.11 -2.74 15.18
N TRP A 699 -2.47 -3.35 16.30
CA TRP A 699 -1.68 -4.36 17.03
C TRP A 699 -2.33 -5.74 16.88
N ALA A 700 -1.58 -6.78 16.52
CA ALA A 700 -2.13 -8.12 16.28
C ALA A 700 -1.13 -9.26 16.33
#